data_AF-A0A7J4T992-F1
#
_entry.id   AF-A0A7J4T992-F1
#
_cell.length_a   1.000
_cell.length_b   1.000
_cell.length_c   1.000
_cell.angle_alpha   90.00
_cell.angle_beta   90.00
_cell.angle_gamma   90.00
#
_symmetry.space_group_name_H-M   'P 1'
#
loop_
_entity.id
_entity.type
_entity.pdbx_description
1 polymer ?
#
loop_
_entity_poly.entity_id
_entity_poly.type
_entity_poly.pdbx_seq_one_letter_code
_entity_poly.pdbx_strand_id
1 'polypeptide(L)'
;MADYKHRGSRDALSKYTSAYDKVQRLSEEGNQTREDIKSLEEKIQAADQDYNLSDKEVLELKQRLKSAEAKRASIEEKRVNLRKDRQDVSASLSKLKENFSEAKSERDSAKKSYLESVSGNTNSKITLSNEIVGPTKESLDVYALGDIHGWAPGLTSYLAANELAEVTISGLDVNKKPTEVYPDYNLLAQKGKLIEGQWIDGSTFTPLQEKDRKEIYRGAFSNIEVFPGKTLEKSFFLQVGDLNDRGDYSELIFDIMRKLSLSSGGRAFALIGNHEEMLLRGNYKNWIHNEEESGFFNSLESPGSFRLRNEFLNIKEDVENYRRSVFFSYCAHFAHMLLTQEFVIREMLDEDSRKRYVEMTQPALNLGNITDSKLKEIALSNSWDTVEFCFSWLEKIWRSEKPVNVPGAIVIFSVGHVLGLHASINSLNKFFDHKRSSDFKKSFKTKSGAELNLHLYSHVHGSPSPDTEMLWQRDGKTWTGKSPSKKMGEAVLKINKHLPHVTNIIQGHEVLSGKDLGIKSHSVNVPSGEVKISNLDVGMTPMYLPTKLENKYDVKRVPNGISIETFGRAPRIQGAEFKTTDSLVIAPRIEKRNQPYIVSLFSTKPSKEIARISRDKKGYRIKVISNDVRIGAKKNGKSLLVDEVNFPLQKVTINLYKIVRGWWASYPEPLGRIGLGRISELDEKKDP
;
A
#
# COMPACT_ATOMS: atom_id res chain seq x y z
N MET A 1 -5.09 -110.52 -126.88
CA MET A 1 -5.04 -111.07 -128.25
C MET A 1 -6.45 -111.24 -128.71
N ALA A 2 -6.80 -110.84 -129.92
CA ALA A 2 -8.04 -111.36 -130.46
C ALA A 2 -9.27 -110.95 -129.62
N ASP A 3 -10.37 -111.68 -129.81
CA ASP A 3 -11.19 -112.19 -128.71
C ASP A 3 -10.37 -112.38 -127.40
N TYR A 4 -10.19 -111.32 -126.61
CA TYR A 4 -10.36 -111.49 -125.18
C TYR A 4 -11.85 -111.27 -124.95
N LYS A 5 -12.61 -112.35 -125.16
CA LYS A 5 -13.84 -112.58 -124.41
C LYS A 5 -13.55 -112.15 -122.98
N HIS A 6 -14.14 -111.02 -122.57
CA HIS A 6 -13.99 -110.47 -121.23
C HIS A 6 -14.30 -111.59 -120.23
N ARG A 7 -13.25 -112.08 -119.56
CA ARG A 7 -13.35 -112.99 -118.42
C ARG A 7 -13.69 -112.15 -117.20
N GLY A 8 -14.98 -112.00 -116.93
CA GLY A 8 -15.49 -111.32 -115.74
C GLY A 8 -16.78 -110.60 -116.03
N SER A 9 -17.80 -110.79 -115.17
CA SER A 9 -19.07 -110.11 -115.36
C SER A 9 -18.90 -108.60 -115.20
N ARG A 10 -19.64 -107.81 -115.98
CA ARG A 10 -19.79 -106.35 -115.76
C ARG A 10 -20.15 -106.02 -114.31
N ASP A 11 -20.87 -106.94 -113.68
CA ASP A 11 -21.28 -106.88 -112.28
C ASP A 11 -20.07 -106.85 -111.31
N ALA A 12 -19.00 -107.59 -111.62
CA ALA A 12 -17.80 -107.64 -110.78
C ALA A 12 -16.96 -106.34 -110.87
N LEU A 13 -16.83 -105.76 -112.07
CA LEU A 13 -16.08 -104.51 -112.27
C LEU A 13 -16.79 -103.32 -111.62
N SER A 14 -18.12 -103.23 -111.76
CA SER A 14 -18.94 -102.19 -111.11
C SER A 14 -18.86 -102.26 -109.58
N LYS A 15 -18.82 -103.47 -109.00
CA LYS A 15 -18.64 -103.69 -107.56
C LYS A 15 -17.24 -103.27 -107.09
N TYR A 16 -16.18 -103.54 -107.85
CA TYR A 16 -14.83 -103.13 -107.50
C TYR A 16 -14.66 -101.60 -107.47
N THR A 17 -15.12 -100.90 -108.53
CA THR A 17 -15.02 -99.43 -108.58
C THR A 17 -15.84 -98.78 -107.48
N SER A 18 -17.05 -99.29 -107.20
CA SER A 18 -17.87 -98.80 -106.08
C SER A 18 -17.23 -99.04 -104.72
N ALA A 19 -16.49 -100.14 -104.54
CA ALA A 19 -15.76 -100.42 -103.30
C ALA A 19 -14.53 -99.52 -103.14
N TYR A 20 -13.80 -99.24 -104.23
CA TYR A 20 -12.62 -98.37 -104.21
C TYR A 20 -12.99 -96.91 -103.87
N ASP A 21 -14.02 -96.36 -104.52
CA ASP A 21 -14.52 -95.01 -104.23
C ASP A 21 -15.03 -94.88 -102.80
N LYS A 22 -15.59 -95.96 -102.24
CA LYS A 22 -16.02 -96.01 -100.84
C LYS A 22 -14.82 -95.99 -99.88
N VAL A 23 -13.75 -96.72 -100.19
CA VAL A 23 -12.52 -96.73 -99.37
C VAL A 23 -11.84 -95.36 -99.38
N GLN A 24 -11.75 -94.71 -100.54
CA GLN A 24 -11.10 -93.40 -100.64
C GLN A 24 -11.87 -92.33 -99.85
N ARG A 25 -13.20 -92.31 -99.95
CA ARG A 25 -14.06 -91.39 -99.17
C ARG A 25 -13.92 -91.60 -97.67
N LEU A 26 -13.92 -92.86 -97.22
CA LEU A 26 -13.73 -93.21 -95.80
C LEU A 26 -12.33 -92.85 -95.28
N SER A 27 -11.31 -92.90 -96.13
CA SER A 27 -9.95 -92.49 -95.76
C SER A 27 -9.84 -90.97 -95.59
N GLU A 28 -10.49 -90.19 -96.44
CA GLU A 28 -10.54 -88.73 -96.34
C GLU A 28 -11.35 -88.29 -95.10
N GLU A 29 -12.51 -88.90 -94.86
CA GLU A 29 -13.29 -88.71 -93.62
C GLU A 29 -12.48 -89.09 -92.37
N GLY A 30 -11.72 -90.19 -92.42
CA GLY A 30 -10.86 -90.62 -91.31
C GLY A 30 -9.71 -89.64 -91.01
N ASN A 31 -9.14 -89.00 -92.03
CA ASN A 31 -8.09 -87.99 -91.85
C ASN A 31 -8.65 -86.68 -91.30
N GLN A 32 -9.80 -86.22 -91.80
CA GLN A 32 -10.47 -85.04 -91.26
C GLN A 32 -10.86 -85.25 -89.79
N THR A 33 -11.38 -86.42 -89.45
CA THR A 33 -11.72 -86.77 -88.07
C THR A 33 -10.49 -86.75 -87.14
N ARG A 34 -9.31 -87.16 -87.63
CA ARG A 34 -8.06 -87.10 -86.83
C ARG A 34 -7.59 -85.68 -86.57
N GLU A 35 -7.67 -84.79 -87.55
CA GLU A 35 -7.35 -83.37 -87.36
C GLU A 35 -8.34 -82.69 -86.40
N ASP A 36 -9.63 -83.04 -86.50
CA ASP A 36 -10.67 -82.54 -85.60
C ASP A 36 -10.43 -83.01 -84.14
N ILE A 37 -10.03 -84.27 -83.95
CA ILE A 37 -9.65 -84.80 -82.62
C ILE A 37 -8.44 -84.04 -82.06
N LYS A 38 -7.40 -83.83 -82.86
CA LYS A 38 -6.20 -83.11 -82.42
C LYS A 38 -6.51 -81.66 -82.04
N SER A 39 -7.35 -80.97 -82.82
CA SER A 39 -7.80 -79.60 -82.50
C SER A 39 -8.63 -79.55 -81.21
N LEU A 40 -9.43 -80.57 -80.92
CA LEU A 40 -10.18 -80.68 -79.68
C LEU A 40 -9.27 -80.94 -78.48
N GLU A 41 -8.26 -81.80 -78.61
CA GLU A 41 -7.27 -82.07 -77.55
C GLU A 41 -6.48 -80.81 -77.17
N GLU A 42 -6.06 -80.01 -78.14
CA GLU A 42 -5.37 -78.72 -77.88
C GLU A 42 -6.28 -77.72 -77.15
N LYS A 43 -7.58 -77.67 -77.49
CA LYS A 43 -8.56 -76.82 -76.80
C LYS A 43 -8.83 -77.28 -75.37
N ILE A 44 -8.90 -78.59 -75.14
CA ILE A 44 -9.06 -79.16 -73.79
C ILE A 44 -7.85 -78.81 -72.93
N GLN A 45 -6.64 -78.98 -73.47
CA GLN A 45 -5.41 -78.67 -72.73
C GLN A 45 -5.30 -77.19 -72.36
N ALA A 46 -5.71 -76.27 -73.25
CA ALA A 46 -5.76 -74.85 -72.94
C ALA A 46 -6.81 -74.53 -71.86
N ALA A 47 -8.02 -75.12 -71.96
CA ALA A 47 -9.06 -74.94 -70.95
C ALA A 47 -8.66 -75.48 -69.57
N ASP A 48 -7.94 -76.60 -69.51
CA ASP A 48 -7.43 -77.17 -68.26
C ASP A 48 -6.36 -76.27 -67.63
N GLN A 49 -5.51 -75.61 -68.44
CA GLN A 49 -4.54 -74.64 -67.94
C GLN A 49 -5.24 -73.42 -67.33
N ASP A 50 -6.24 -72.86 -68.00
CA ASP A 50 -7.02 -71.73 -67.51
C ASP A 50 -7.83 -72.08 -66.24
N TYR A 51 -8.38 -73.30 -66.19
CA TYR A 51 -9.06 -73.82 -65.01
C TYR A 51 -8.12 -73.90 -63.81
N ASN A 52 -6.92 -74.47 -63.99
CA ASN A 52 -5.92 -74.58 -62.93
C ASN A 52 -5.40 -73.22 -62.45
N LEU A 53 -5.30 -72.24 -63.36
CA LEU A 53 -4.92 -70.86 -63.01
C LEU A 53 -6.02 -70.21 -62.16
N SER A 54 -7.28 -70.35 -62.59
CA SER A 54 -8.45 -69.83 -61.87
C SER A 54 -8.62 -70.48 -60.50
N ASP A 55 -8.36 -71.78 -60.37
CA ASP A 55 -8.48 -72.50 -59.10
C ASP A 55 -7.41 -72.05 -58.08
N LYS A 56 -6.18 -71.73 -58.57
CA LYS A 56 -5.15 -71.09 -57.73
C LYS A 56 -5.58 -69.71 -57.24
N GLU A 57 -6.15 -68.86 -58.11
CA GLU A 57 -6.65 -67.54 -57.71
C GLU A 57 -7.77 -67.64 -56.67
N VAL A 58 -8.70 -68.60 -56.84
CA VAL A 58 -9.75 -68.88 -55.85
C VAL A 58 -9.14 -69.29 -54.50
N LEU A 59 -8.08 -70.10 -54.50
CA LEU A 59 -7.40 -70.52 -53.27
C LEU A 59 -6.72 -69.33 -52.55
N GLU A 60 -6.05 -68.45 -53.30
CA GLU A 60 -5.42 -67.24 -52.75
C GLU A 60 -6.46 -66.26 -52.19
N LEU A 61 -7.57 -66.06 -52.88
CA LEU A 61 -8.68 -65.23 -52.40
C LEU A 61 -9.29 -65.80 -51.12
N LYS A 62 -9.45 -67.13 -51.00
CA LYS A 62 -9.89 -67.78 -49.75
C LYS A 62 -8.91 -67.55 -48.61
N GLN A 63 -7.60 -67.59 -48.85
CA GLN A 63 -6.60 -67.31 -47.82
C GLN A 63 -6.62 -65.83 -47.38
N ARG A 64 -6.77 -64.90 -48.33
CA ARG A 64 -6.91 -63.46 -48.04
C ARG A 64 -8.19 -63.17 -47.26
N LEU A 65 -9.30 -63.82 -47.61
CA LEU A 65 -10.57 -63.72 -46.89
C LEU A 65 -10.42 -64.19 -45.44
N LYS A 66 -9.84 -65.38 -45.23
CA LYS A 66 -9.58 -65.91 -43.88
C LYS A 66 -8.71 -64.98 -43.03
N SER A 67 -7.68 -64.37 -43.64
CA SER A 67 -6.82 -63.40 -42.96
C SER A 67 -7.56 -62.09 -42.62
N ALA A 68 -8.41 -61.61 -43.53
CA ALA A 68 -9.24 -60.43 -43.29
C ALA A 68 -10.31 -60.68 -42.22
N GLU A 69 -10.91 -61.87 -42.18
CA GLU A 69 -11.85 -62.29 -41.15
C GLU A 69 -11.19 -62.38 -39.77
N ALA A 70 -9.99 -62.97 -39.68
CA ALA A 70 -9.21 -63.00 -38.44
C ALA A 70 -8.85 -61.59 -37.96
N LYS A 71 -8.43 -60.69 -38.87
CA LYS A 71 -8.15 -59.29 -38.55
C LYS A 71 -9.40 -58.54 -38.09
N ARG A 72 -10.54 -58.77 -38.74
CA ARG A 72 -11.84 -58.21 -38.35
C ARG A 72 -12.26 -58.70 -36.96
N ALA A 73 -12.11 -59.98 -36.66
CA ALA A 73 -12.41 -60.54 -35.35
C ALA A 73 -11.54 -59.91 -34.25
N SER A 74 -10.23 -59.77 -34.49
CA SER A 74 -9.30 -59.11 -33.56
C SER A 74 -9.64 -57.62 -33.34
N ILE A 75 -10.04 -56.90 -34.40
CA ILE A 75 -10.47 -55.50 -34.29
C ILE A 75 -11.78 -55.39 -33.51
N GLU A 76 -12.74 -56.30 -33.74
CA GLU A 76 -14.01 -56.29 -33.03
C GLU A 76 -13.81 -56.60 -31.54
N GLU A 77 -12.96 -57.56 -31.20
CA GLU A 77 -12.57 -57.84 -29.81
C GLU A 77 -11.92 -56.61 -29.15
N LYS A 78 -10.97 -55.96 -29.84
CA LYS A 78 -10.35 -54.72 -29.35
C LYS A 78 -11.37 -53.60 -29.16
N ARG A 79 -12.37 -53.49 -30.05
CA ARG A 79 -13.45 -52.50 -29.95
C ARG A 79 -14.38 -52.77 -28.78
N VAL A 80 -14.69 -54.04 -28.50
CA VAL A 80 -15.46 -54.44 -27.32
C VAL A 80 -14.71 -54.10 -26.04
N ASN A 81 -13.42 -54.40 -25.96
CA ASN A 81 -12.59 -54.06 -24.80
C ASN A 81 -12.50 -52.54 -24.58
N LEU A 82 -12.23 -51.75 -25.63
CA LEU A 82 -12.20 -50.28 -25.52
C LEU A 82 -13.55 -49.67 -25.10
N ARG A 83 -14.68 -50.28 -25.50
CA ARG A 83 -16.01 -49.86 -25.05
C ARG A 83 -16.21 -50.13 -23.56
N LYS A 84 -15.72 -51.27 -23.07
CA LYS A 84 -15.74 -51.62 -21.65
C LYS A 84 -14.87 -50.65 -20.83
N ASP A 85 -13.63 -50.41 -21.27
CA ASP A 85 -12.72 -49.46 -20.62
C ASP A 85 -13.33 -48.04 -20.56
N ARG A 86 -13.97 -47.60 -21.65
CA ARG A 86 -14.67 -46.31 -21.67
C ARG A 86 -15.82 -46.26 -20.66
N GLN A 87 -16.58 -47.35 -20.51
CA GLN A 87 -17.63 -47.45 -19.51
C GLN A 87 -17.07 -47.38 -18.09
N ASP A 88 -15.99 -48.10 -17.81
CA ASP A 88 -15.33 -48.14 -16.50
C ASP A 88 -14.73 -46.76 -16.11
N VAL A 89 -14.09 -46.08 -17.07
CA VAL A 89 -13.58 -44.71 -16.88
C VAL A 89 -14.73 -43.72 -16.70
N SER A 90 -15.82 -43.84 -17.45
CA SER A 90 -17.00 -42.98 -17.30
C SER A 90 -17.69 -43.16 -15.95
N ALA A 91 -17.78 -44.40 -15.46
CA ALA A 91 -18.30 -44.71 -14.13
C ALA A 91 -17.38 -44.14 -13.04
N SER A 92 -16.06 -44.29 -13.19
CA SER A 92 -15.07 -43.71 -12.26
C SER A 92 -15.12 -42.18 -12.23
N LEU A 93 -15.27 -41.53 -13.39
CA LEU A 93 -15.43 -40.08 -13.49
C LEU A 93 -16.72 -39.60 -12.83
N SER A 94 -17.82 -40.34 -13.01
CA SER A 94 -19.10 -40.02 -12.37
C SER A 94 -19.00 -40.11 -10.85
N LYS A 95 -18.37 -41.18 -10.33
CA LYS A 95 -18.07 -41.34 -8.91
C LYS A 95 -17.13 -40.26 -8.37
N LEU A 96 -16.12 -39.86 -9.14
CA LEU A 96 -15.21 -38.79 -8.75
C LEU A 96 -15.93 -37.43 -8.67
N LYS A 97 -16.84 -37.15 -9.60
CA LYS A 97 -17.69 -35.95 -9.57
C LYS A 97 -18.63 -35.94 -8.37
N GLU A 98 -19.21 -37.08 -8.04
CA GLU A 98 -20.06 -37.23 -6.86
C GLU A 98 -19.24 -37.00 -5.58
N ASN A 99 -18.11 -37.69 -5.41
CA ASN A 99 -17.19 -37.49 -4.29
C ASN A 99 -16.70 -36.05 -4.19
N PHE A 100 -16.41 -35.39 -5.32
CA PHE A 100 -16.01 -33.98 -5.34
C PHE A 100 -17.16 -33.06 -4.91
N SER A 101 -18.39 -33.33 -5.36
CA SER A 101 -19.57 -32.58 -4.96
C SER A 101 -19.88 -32.75 -3.47
N GLU A 102 -19.75 -33.97 -2.95
CA GLU A 102 -19.90 -34.29 -1.53
C GLU A 102 -18.82 -33.59 -0.71
N ALA A 103 -17.54 -33.76 -1.04
CA ALA A 103 -16.43 -33.08 -0.35
C ALA A 103 -16.54 -31.55 -0.41
N LYS A 104 -17.03 -31.00 -1.53
CA LYS A 104 -17.32 -29.56 -1.65
C LYS A 104 -18.46 -29.15 -0.70
N SER A 105 -19.53 -29.93 -0.63
CA SER A 105 -20.66 -29.68 0.27
C SER A 105 -20.26 -29.81 1.75
N GLU A 106 -19.46 -30.82 2.10
CA GLU A 106 -18.89 -30.99 3.44
C GLU A 106 -17.98 -29.84 3.81
N ARG A 107 -17.08 -29.42 2.91
CA ARG A 107 -16.23 -28.24 3.09
C ARG A 107 -17.08 -26.99 3.31
N ASP A 108 -18.12 -26.78 2.50
CA ASP A 108 -18.99 -25.60 2.60
C ASP A 108 -19.82 -25.63 3.90
N SER A 109 -20.26 -26.81 4.34
CA SER A 109 -20.99 -27.02 5.60
C SER A 109 -20.09 -26.87 6.83
N ALA A 110 -18.86 -27.39 6.78
CA ALA A 110 -17.85 -27.20 7.82
C ALA A 110 -17.41 -25.74 7.89
N LYS A 111 -17.23 -25.07 6.75
CA LYS A 111 -17.00 -23.62 6.66
C LYS A 111 -18.14 -22.85 7.31
N LYS A 112 -19.38 -23.18 7.00
CA LYS A 112 -20.57 -22.57 7.61
C LYS A 112 -20.62 -22.80 9.12
N SER A 113 -20.40 -24.04 9.57
CA SER A 113 -20.42 -24.40 11.00
C SER A 113 -19.30 -23.70 11.78
N TYR A 114 -18.10 -23.60 11.20
CA TYR A 114 -16.99 -22.81 11.75
C TYR A 114 -17.38 -21.33 11.88
N LEU A 115 -17.93 -20.75 10.81
CA LEU A 115 -18.41 -19.36 10.80
C LEU A 115 -19.51 -19.09 11.85
N GLU A 116 -20.40 -20.05 12.08
CA GLU A 116 -21.47 -19.98 13.09
C GLU A 116 -20.95 -20.18 14.52
N SER A 117 -19.83 -20.89 14.70
CA SER A 117 -19.22 -21.14 16.02
C SER A 117 -18.44 -19.94 16.58
N VAL A 118 -18.12 -18.95 15.75
CA VAL A 118 -17.45 -17.72 16.19
C VAL A 118 -18.51 -16.78 16.77
N SER A 119 -18.39 -16.45 18.06
CA SER A 119 -19.35 -15.60 18.78
C SER A 119 -19.55 -14.26 18.08
N GLY A 120 -20.74 -14.04 17.51
CA GLY A 120 -21.11 -12.77 16.91
C GLY A 120 -21.30 -11.70 17.99
N ASN A 121 -20.68 -10.53 17.82
CA ASN A 121 -20.83 -9.44 18.77
C ASN A 121 -21.84 -8.39 18.30
N THR A 122 -22.96 -8.22 19.01
CA THR A 122 -24.00 -7.23 18.74
C THR A 122 -23.47 -5.87 18.23
N ASN A 123 -24.06 -5.35 17.15
CA ASN A 123 -23.84 -4.03 16.54
C ASN A 123 -23.65 -2.89 17.57
N SER A 124 -22.45 -2.73 18.12
CA SER A 124 -22.13 -1.63 19.02
C SER A 124 -21.81 -0.42 18.15
N LYS A 125 -22.76 0.51 18.07
CA LYS A 125 -22.43 1.88 17.66
C LYS A 125 -21.36 2.39 18.62
N ILE A 126 -20.32 3.02 18.08
CA ILE A 126 -19.32 3.67 18.93
C ILE A 126 -20.03 4.77 19.71
N THR A 127 -20.03 4.66 21.04
CA THR A 127 -20.56 5.71 21.89
C THR A 127 -19.46 6.71 22.14
N LEU A 128 -19.67 7.96 21.71
CA LEU A 128 -18.76 9.05 22.05
C LEU A 128 -18.90 9.32 23.55
N SER A 129 -17.86 9.01 24.31
CA SER A 129 -17.81 9.26 25.76
C SER A 129 -17.64 10.74 26.10
N ASN A 130 -17.04 11.52 25.18
CA ASN A 130 -16.73 12.93 25.36
C ASN A 130 -17.05 13.75 24.11
N GLU A 131 -17.22 15.06 24.28
CA GLU A 131 -17.32 15.98 23.16
C GLU A 131 -15.99 16.01 22.36
N ILE A 132 -16.10 16.04 21.04
CA ILE A 132 -14.97 16.22 20.13
C ILE A 132 -14.58 17.71 20.17
N VAL A 133 -13.55 18.03 20.94
CA VAL A 133 -13.08 19.41 21.17
C VAL A 133 -11.65 19.67 20.69
N GLY A 134 -10.94 18.62 20.25
CA GLY A 134 -9.55 18.68 19.80
C GLY A 134 -8.55 18.95 20.93
N PRO A 135 -7.25 19.12 20.59
CA PRO A 135 -6.23 19.55 21.55
C PRO A 135 -6.51 20.97 22.07
N THR A 136 -6.03 21.25 23.28
CA THR A 136 -6.12 22.57 23.93
C THR A 136 -5.00 23.49 23.48
N LYS A 137 -5.19 24.82 23.56
CA LYS A 137 -4.13 25.82 23.29
C LYS A 137 -2.90 25.75 24.21
N GLU A 138 -3.03 25.07 25.35
CA GLU A 138 -2.01 24.96 26.39
C GLU A 138 -0.82 24.09 25.95
N SER A 139 0.08 23.80 26.88
CA SER A 139 1.17 22.85 26.66
C SER A 139 0.62 21.46 26.36
N LEU A 140 1.15 20.82 25.32
CA LEU A 140 0.81 19.46 24.94
C LEU A 140 2.06 18.74 24.45
N ASP A 141 2.10 17.43 24.60
CA ASP A 141 3.15 16.60 24.01
C ASP A 141 2.67 16.04 22.66
N VAL A 142 3.48 16.13 21.61
CA VAL A 142 3.21 15.45 20.34
C VAL A 142 3.99 14.14 20.32
N TYR A 143 3.27 13.04 20.49
CA TYR A 143 3.78 11.70 20.25
C TYR A 143 3.72 11.43 18.75
N ALA A 144 4.85 11.08 18.15
CA ALA A 144 4.93 10.78 16.74
C ALA A 144 5.53 9.41 16.49
N LEU A 145 4.83 8.64 15.65
CA LEU A 145 5.27 7.34 15.16
C LEU A 145 5.47 7.45 13.64
N GLY A 146 6.61 6.98 13.15
CA GLY A 146 6.94 6.91 11.72
C GLY A 146 6.11 5.89 10.93
N ASP A 147 6.63 5.55 9.77
CA ASP A 147 6.12 4.57 8.83
C ASP A 147 5.94 3.20 9.52
N ILE A 148 4.69 2.79 9.71
CA ILE A 148 4.38 1.50 10.35
C ILE A 148 4.48 0.33 9.35
N HIS A 149 4.48 0.66 8.06
CA HIS A 149 4.58 -0.26 6.94
C HIS A 149 3.59 -1.42 7.03
N GLY A 150 2.32 -1.14 7.35
CA GLY A 150 1.28 -2.16 7.37
C GLY A 150 1.32 -3.14 8.54
N TRP A 151 2.22 -3.00 9.52
CA TRP A 151 2.38 -3.98 10.62
C TRP A 151 1.64 -3.59 11.92
N ALA A 152 0.41 -4.07 12.09
CA ALA A 152 -0.44 -3.70 13.22
C ALA A 152 0.13 -3.99 14.64
N PRO A 153 0.86 -5.10 14.89
CA PRO A 153 1.44 -5.36 16.21
C PRO A 153 2.39 -4.25 16.70
N GLY A 154 3.12 -3.62 15.77
CA GLY A 154 3.99 -2.49 16.09
C GLY A 154 3.18 -1.27 16.54
N LEU A 155 2.06 -0.98 15.88
CA LEU A 155 1.17 0.13 16.26
C LEU A 155 0.59 -0.10 17.64
N THR A 156 0.00 -1.28 17.90
CA THR A 156 -0.62 -1.57 19.21
C THR A 156 0.40 -1.56 20.34
N SER A 157 1.60 -2.12 20.11
CA SER A 157 2.69 -2.10 21.09
C SER A 157 3.16 -0.69 21.39
N TYR A 158 3.26 0.18 20.37
CA TYR A 158 3.61 1.60 20.57
C TYR A 158 2.55 2.35 21.37
N LEU A 159 1.27 2.20 21.01
CA LEU A 159 0.16 2.85 21.70
C LEU A 159 0.11 2.45 23.18
N ALA A 160 0.32 1.18 23.47
CA ALA A 160 0.32 0.67 24.84
C ALA A 160 1.52 1.14 25.67
N ALA A 161 2.72 1.04 25.10
CA ALA A 161 3.96 1.40 25.79
C ALA A 161 4.03 2.89 26.18
N ASN A 162 3.31 3.75 25.45
CA ASN A 162 3.23 5.19 25.72
C ASN A 162 1.91 5.59 26.42
N GLU A 163 1.10 4.61 26.86
CA GLU A 163 -0.21 4.83 27.47
C GLU A 163 -1.14 5.73 26.64
N LEU A 164 -1.02 5.64 25.30
CA LEU A 164 -1.82 6.40 24.34
C LEU A 164 -3.17 5.74 24.09
N ALA A 165 -3.24 4.40 24.10
CA ALA A 165 -4.50 3.69 23.98
C ALA A 165 -4.43 2.26 24.54
N GLU A 166 -5.58 1.76 25.00
CA GLU A 166 -5.85 0.34 25.20
C GLU A 166 -6.62 -0.18 23.99
N VAL A 167 -6.14 -1.28 23.39
CA VAL A 167 -6.76 -1.91 22.23
C VAL A 167 -7.19 -3.31 22.62
N THR A 168 -8.46 -3.62 22.38
CA THR A 168 -8.99 -4.98 22.50
C THR A 168 -9.51 -5.46 21.16
N ILE A 169 -9.21 -6.70 20.83
CA ILE A 169 -9.62 -7.35 19.58
C ILE A 169 -10.34 -8.64 19.96
N SER A 170 -11.59 -8.80 19.55
CA SER A 170 -12.43 -9.94 19.94
C SER A 170 -12.52 -10.12 21.47
N GLY A 171 -12.53 -9.01 22.21
CA GLY A 171 -12.52 -9.00 23.69
C GLY A 171 -11.18 -9.38 24.33
N LEU A 172 -10.14 -9.65 23.54
CA LEU A 172 -8.78 -9.90 24.03
C LEU A 172 -7.99 -8.60 24.05
N ASP A 173 -7.47 -8.23 25.21
CA ASP A 173 -6.49 -7.16 25.35
C ASP A 173 -5.20 -7.55 24.60
N VAL A 174 -4.89 -6.77 23.55
CA VAL A 174 -3.78 -7.03 22.65
C VAL A 174 -2.44 -7.04 23.39
N ASN A 175 -2.30 -6.26 24.46
CA ASN A 175 -1.04 -6.16 25.20
C ASN A 175 -0.84 -7.32 26.17
N LYS A 176 -1.94 -7.82 26.75
CA LYS A 176 -1.90 -8.97 27.66
C LYS A 176 -1.77 -10.29 26.89
N LYS A 177 -2.41 -10.37 25.72
CA LYS A 177 -2.50 -11.61 24.92
C LYS A 177 -2.08 -11.41 23.45
N PRO A 178 -0.91 -10.81 23.17
CA PRO A 178 -0.53 -10.42 21.81
C PRO A 178 -0.35 -11.63 20.89
N THR A 179 0.10 -12.78 21.40
CA THR A 179 0.28 -14.00 20.60
C THR A 179 -1.03 -14.75 20.32
N GLU A 180 -2.09 -14.46 21.08
CA GLU A 180 -3.44 -14.98 20.78
C GLU A 180 -4.11 -14.14 19.69
N VAL A 181 -3.87 -12.82 19.71
CA VAL A 181 -4.39 -11.87 18.71
C VAL A 181 -3.58 -11.92 17.41
N TYR A 182 -2.25 -11.98 17.50
CA TYR A 182 -1.30 -12.03 16.40
C TYR A 182 -0.53 -13.35 16.44
N PRO A 183 -1.17 -14.47 16.09
CA PRO A 183 -0.52 -15.78 16.13
C PRO A 183 0.62 -15.89 15.12
N ASP A 184 1.68 -16.61 15.50
CA ASP A 184 2.76 -16.98 14.58
C ASP A 184 2.20 -17.88 13.45
N TYR A 185 2.41 -17.44 12.21
CA TYR A 185 1.97 -18.17 11.03
C TYR A 185 2.51 -19.60 10.97
N ASN A 186 3.80 -19.80 11.23
CA ASN A 186 4.42 -21.12 11.14
C ASN A 186 3.77 -22.07 12.15
N LEU A 187 3.39 -21.55 13.31
CA LEU A 187 2.68 -22.30 14.35
C LEU A 187 1.24 -22.63 13.92
N LEU A 188 0.55 -21.72 13.23
CA LEU A 188 -0.80 -21.99 12.68
C LEU A 188 -0.75 -23.03 11.56
N ALA A 189 0.17 -22.88 10.61
CA ALA A 189 0.36 -23.80 9.50
C ALA A 189 0.70 -25.21 9.99
N GLN A 190 1.61 -25.35 10.97
CA GLN A 190 1.91 -26.64 11.62
C GLN A 190 0.69 -27.28 12.30
N LYS A 191 -0.24 -26.46 12.79
CA LYS A 191 -1.50 -26.90 13.42
C LYS A 191 -2.64 -27.10 12.42
N GLY A 192 -2.38 -26.95 11.11
CA GLY A 192 -3.41 -27.02 10.06
C GLY A 192 -4.47 -25.91 10.17
N LYS A 193 -4.16 -24.81 10.86
CA LYS A 193 -5.05 -23.66 11.01
C LYS A 193 -4.70 -22.62 9.93
N LEU A 194 -5.71 -22.11 9.24
CA LEU A 194 -5.54 -21.05 8.24
C LEU A 194 -5.32 -19.70 8.95
N ILE A 195 -4.44 -18.86 8.40
CA ILE A 195 -4.45 -17.44 8.72
C ILE A 195 -5.69 -16.83 8.10
N GLU A 196 -6.31 -15.94 8.86
CA GLU A 196 -7.40 -15.14 8.37
C GLU A 196 -6.85 -14.03 7.46
N GLY A 197 -7.01 -14.25 6.16
CA GLY A 197 -6.81 -13.26 5.11
C GLY A 197 -8.14 -12.94 4.44
N GLN A 198 -8.11 -12.51 3.19
CA GLN A 198 -9.35 -12.42 2.43
C GLN A 198 -10.03 -13.77 2.39
N TRP A 199 -11.35 -13.74 2.50
CA TRP A 199 -12.12 -14.97 2.45
C TRP A 199 -11.91 -15.67 1.09
N ILE A 200 -11.86 -17.00 1.18
CA ILE A 200 -11.50 -17.98 0.14
C ILE A 200 -12.38 -17.91 -1.14
N ASP A 201 -13.31 -16.96 -1.23
CA ASP A 201 -14.30 -16.84 -2.29
C ASP A 201 -14.07 -15.67 -3.26
N GLY A 202 -13.01 -14.87 -3.10
CA GLY A 202 -12.65 -13.81 -4.04
C GLY A 202 -13.43 -12.50 -3.89
N SER A 203 -14.14 -12.30 -2.77
CA SER A 203 -14.81 -11.02 -2.48
C SER A 203 -13.79 -9.92 -2.15
N THR A 204 -13.96 -8.73 -2.75
CA THR A 204 -13.19 -7.51 -2.42
C THR A 204 -13.48 -6.99 -1.01
N PHE A 205 -14.60 -7.42 -0.41
CA PHE A 205 -15.03 -7.05 0.93
C PHE A 205 -15.39 -8.30 1.73
N THR A 206 -14.78 -8.43 2.90
CA THR A 206 -15.16 -9.45 3.87
C THR A 206 -16.43 -8.96 4.59
N PRO A 207 -17.57 -9.68 4.74
CA PRO A 207 -17.94 -11.00 4.25
C PRO A 207 -19.08 -11.05 3.20
N LEU A 208 -18.83 -11.82 2.14
CA LEU A 208 -19.64 -12.83 1.44
C LEU A 208 -21.12 -12.65 1.01
N GLN A 209 -22.14 -12.55 1.88
CA GLN A 209 -23.56 -12.65 1.41
C GLN A 209 -24.47 -11.60 2.03
N GLU A 210 -25.53 -11.19 1.31
CA GLU A 210 -26.52 -10.21 1.78
C GLU A 210 -27.21 -10.60 3.11
N LYS A 211 -27.31 -11.90 3.39
CA LYS A 211 -27.76 -12.42 4.70
C LYS A 211 -26.67 -12.27 5.79
N ASP A 212 -25.41 -12.37 5.42
CA ASP A 212 -24.23 -12.20 6.28
C ASP A 212 -23.90 -10.70 6.48
N ARG A 213 -24.38 -9.80 5.61
CA ARG A 213 -24.27 -8.32 5.77
C ARG A 213 -25.07 -7.78 6.95
N LYS A 214 -26.11 -8.52 7.38
CA LYS A 214 -26.95 -8.18 8.55
C LYS A 214 -26.33 -8.62 9.88
N GLU A 215 -25.27 -9.44 9.83
CA GLU A 215 -24.61 -10.02 10.98
C GLU A 215 -23.12 -9.66 11.02
N ILE A 216 -22.81 -8.75 11.94
CA ILE A 216 -21.52 -8.41 12.57
C ILE A 216 -20.26 -9.18 12.11
N TYR A 217 -19.23 -8.41 11.74
CA TYR A 217 -17.78 -8.68 11.82
C TYR A 217 -17.41 -10.18 11.91
N ARG A 218 -17.10 -10.83 10.78
CA ARG A 218 -16.57 -12.20 10.77
C ARG A 218 -15.19 -12.24 10.10
N GLY A 219 -14.22 -12.63 10.92
CA GLY A 219 -12.76 -12.49 10.77
C GLY A 219 -12.26 -11.89 12.10
N ALA A 220 -11.41 -12.58 12.84
CA ALA A 220 -10.75 -12.40 14.15
C ALA A 220 -10.45 -10.97 14.61
N PHE A 221 -10.59 -9.98 13.75
CA PHE A 221 -10.75 -8.58 14.14
C PHE A 221 -12.20 -8.21 14.40
N SER A 222 -13.06 -9.18 14.73
CA SER A 222 -14.41 -8.90 15.17
C SER A 222 -14.36 -8.15 16.50
N ASN A 223 -15.10 -7.05 16.58
CA ASN A 223 -15.08 -6.18 17.75
C ASN A 223 -13.70 -5.61 18.13
N ILE A 224 -13.13 -4.75 17.27
CA ILE A 224 -12.02 -3.88 17.69
C ILE A 224 -12.59 -2.80 18.60
N GLU A 225 -12.06 -2.66 19.80
CA GLU A 225 -12.35 -1.52 20.66
C GLU A 225 -11.03 -0.80 20.95
N VAL A 226 -11.09 0.52 20.91
CA VAL A 226 -9.94 1.38 21.16
C VAL A 226 -10.39 2.39 22.20
N PHE A 227 -9.75 2.33 23.37
CA PHE A 227 -9.98 3.24 24.47
C PHE A 227 -8.79 4.19 24.56
N PRO A 228 -8.98 5.52 24.45
CA PRO A 228 -7.90 6.47 24.62
C PRO A 228 -7.27 6.31 26.01
N GLY A 229 -5.94 6.26 26.04
CA GLY A 229 -5.19 6.24 27.29
C GLY A 229 -5.05 7.64 27.89
N LYS A 230 -4.66 7.70 29.16
CA LYS A 230 -4.56 8.96 29.93
C LYS A 230 -3.57 9.94 29.32
N THR A 231 -2.50 9.45 28.68
CA THR A 231 -1.51 10.30 28.04
C THR A 231 -2.15 11.18 26.95
N LEU A 232 -3.10 10.64 26.18
CA LEU A 232 -3.79 11.38 25.13
C LEU A 232 -4.66 12.51 25.64
N GLU A 233 -5.08 12.54 26.90
CA GLU A 233 -5.89 13.66 27.43
C GLU A 233 -5.15 15.00 27.36
N LYS A 234 -3.81 14.96 27.47
CA LYS A 234 -2.91 16.14 27.50
C LYS A 234 -1.89 16.13 26.36
N SER A 235 -2.06 15.25 25.38
CA SER A 235 -1.11 15.06 24.30
C SER A 235 -1.83 14.95 22.96
N PHE A 236 -1.04 14.81 21.91
CA PHE A 236 -1.50 14.60 20.55
C PHE A 236 -0.69 13.46 19.95
N PHE A 237 -1.34 12.51 19.28
CA PHE A 237 -0.68 11.43 18.56
C PHE A 237 -0.72 11.65 17.05
N LEU A 238 0.44 11.57 16.41
CA LEU A 238 0.61 11.70 14.97
C LEU A 238 1.28 10.44 14.40
N GLN A 239 0.56 9.71 13.56
CA GLN A 239 1.14 8.65 12.74
C GLN A 239 1.60 9.25 11.40
N VAL A 240 2.86 9.01 11.02
CA VAL A 240 3.53 9.61 9.86
C VAL A 240 3.57 8.62 8.69
N GLY A 241 2.42 8.40 8.04
CA GLY A 241 2.30 7.74 6.72
C GLY A 241 2.60 6.23 6.67
N ASP A 242 2.39 5.62 5.51
CA ASP A 242 2.59 4.18 5.24
C ASP A 242 1.91 3.28 6.30
N LEU A 243 0.66 3.61 6.60
CA LEU A 243 -0.30 2.81 7.36
C LEU A 243 -0.59 1.47 6.67
N ASN A 244 -0.65 1.47 5.33
CA ASN A 244 -0.62 0.25 4.53
C ASN A 244 0.72 0.07 3.85
N ASP A 245 1.23 -1.16 3.87
CA ASP A 245 2.42 -1.57 3.14
C ASP A 245 2.50 -3.11 3.26
N ARG A 246 3.71 -3.65 3.10
CA ARG A 246 4.10 -5.06 3.18
C ARG A 246 3.82 -5.76 4.51
N GLY A 247 3.47 -5.04 5.57
CA GLY A 247 3.20 -5.62 6.88
C GLY A 247 1.84 -6.32 6.94
N ASP A 248 1.71 -7.24 7.90
CA ASP A 248 0.43 -7.89 8.17
C ASP A 248 -0.56 -6.95 8.88
N TYR A 249 -1.82 -6.99 8.40
CA TYR A 249 -3.01 -6.36 8.98
C TYR A 249 -3.15 -4.85 8.73
N SER A 250 -2.93 -4.39 7.50
CA SER A 250 -3.16 -2.98 7.11
C SER A 250 -4.59 -2.48 7.38
N GLU A 251 -5.63 -3.31 7.15
CA GLU A 251 -7.02 -2.91 7.46
C GLU A 251 -7.23 -2.68 8.97
N LEU A 252 -6.56 -3.47 9.80
CA LEU A 252 -6.62 -3.32 11.25
C LEU A 252 -5.99 -2.01 11.69
N ILE A 253 -4.88 -1.59 11.06
CA ILE A 253 -4.26 -0.29 11.31
C ILE A 253 -5.26 0.84 11.00
N PHE A 254 -5.93 0.77 9.85
CA PHE A 254 -6.95 1.76 9.48
C PHE A 254 -8.07 1.82 10.51
N ASP A 255 -8.60 0.68 10.96
CA ASP A 255 -9.67 0.66 11.96
C ASP A 255 -9.22 1.11 13.35
N ILE A 256 -8.01 0.77 13.78
CA ILE A 256 -7.45 1.26 15.05
C ILE A 256 -7.29 2.77 15.00
N MET A 257 -6.68 3.31 13.94
CA MET A 257 -6.49 4.75 13.79
C MET A 257 -7.83 5.49 13.66
N ARG A 258 -8.79 4.93 12.92
CA ARG A 258 -10.16 5.44 12.80
C ARG A 258 -10.82 5.58 14.18
N LYS A 259 -10.81 4.50 14.97
CA LYS A 259 -11.42 4.46 16.30
C LYS A 259 -10.66 5.33 17.30
N LEU A 260 -9.34 5.38 17.23
CA LEU A 260 -8.52 6.24 18.09
C LEU A 260 -8.77 7.72 17.81
N SER A 261 -8.81 8.14 16.54
CA SER A 261 -9.08 9.53 16.16
C SER A 261 -10.44 10.00 16.70
N LEU A 262 -11.46 9.14 16.55
CA LEU A 262 -12.81 9.38 17.01
C LEU A 262 -12.92 9.41 18.54
N SER A 263 -12.44 8.37 19.21
CA SER A 263 -12.59 8.20 20.67
C SER A 263 -11.72 9.19 21.47
N SER A 264 -10.57 9.60 20.95
CA SER A 264 -9.69 10.60 21.59
C SER A 264 -10.20 12.05 21.46
N GLY A 265 -11.32 12.26 20.76
CA GLY A 265 -11.90 13.58 20.53
C GLY A 265 -11.03 14.46 19.64
N GLY A 266 -10.37 13.89 18.63
CA GLY A 266 -9.50 14.62 17.70
C GLY A 266 -8.08 14.86 18.17
N ARG A 267 -7.54 13.99 19.04
CA ARG A 267 -6.15 14.06 19.52
C ARG A 267 -5.24 13.00 18.90
N ALA A 268 -5.71 12.30 17.88
CA ALA A 268 -4.93 11.36 17.11
C ALA A 268 -5.25 11.51 15.62
N PHE A 269 -4.22 11.73 14.79
CA PHE A 269 -4.35 11.73 13.33
C PHE A 269 -3.29 10.86 12.68
N ALA A 270 -3.60 10.43 11.46
CA ALA A 270 -2.62 9.85 10.55
C ALA A 270 -2.43 10.74 9.33
N LEU A 271 -1.17 10.87 8.92
CA LEU A 271 -0.79 11.44 7.63
C LEU A 271 -0.90 10.38 6.55
N ILE A 272 -1.15 10.80 5.32
CA ILE A 272 -1.06 9.90 4.17
C ILE A 272 0.38 9.84 3.66
N GLY A 273 0.81 8.65 3.26
CA GLY A 273 2.07 8.41 2.58
C GLY A 273 1.89 8.05 1.11
N ASN A 274 2.97 7.60 0.49
CA ASN A 274 2.97 7.18 -0.91
C ASN A 274 2.18 5.89 -1.11
N HIS A 275 2.16 4.99 -0.12
CA HIS A 275 1.35 3.77 -0.18
C HIS A 275 -0.15 4.09 -0.14
N GLU A 276 -0.57 5.03 0.70
CA GLU A 276 -1.96 5.51 0.72
C GLU A 276 -2.31 6.26 -0.59
N GLU A 277 -1.36 6.98 -1.21
CA GLU A 277 -1.62 7.62 -2.51
C GLU A 277 -2.01 6.60 -3.59
N MET A 278 -1.40 5.41 -3.58
CA MET A 278 -1.77 4.35 -4.53
C MET A 278 -3.22 3.91 -4.33
N LEU A 279 -3.70 3.84 -3.08
CA LEU A 279 -5.11 3.57 -2.78
C LEU A 279 -6.01 4.73 -3.21
N LEU A 280 -5.62 5.98 -2.92
CA LEU A 280 -6.36 7.19 -3.33
C LEU A 280 -6.53 7.33 -4.84
N ARG A 281 -5.67 6.70 -5.62
CA ARG A 281 -5.71 6.73 -7.09
C ARG A 281 -6.29 5.46 -7.71
N GLY A 282 -6.65 4.46 -6.91
CA GLY A 282 -7.05 3.15 -7.41
C GLY A 282 -5.95 2.49 -8.24
N ASN A 283 -4.68 2.80 -7.96
CA ASN A 283 -3.53 2.38 -8.76
C ASN A 283 -3.04 0.98 -8.36
N TYR A 284 -3.91 -0.01 -8.57
CA TYR A 284 -3.62 -1.42 -8.26
C TYR A 284 -2.32 -1.89 -8.91
N LYS A 285 -2.08 -1.54 -10.19
CA LYS A 285 -0.89 -1.99 -10.94
C LYS A 285 0.41 -1.55 -10.28
N ASN A 286 0.49 -0.29 -9.86
CA ASN A 286 1.68 0.22 -9.18
C ASN A 286 1.81 -0.33 -7.76
N TRP A 287 0.68 -0.51 -7.07
CA TRP A 287 0.66 -1.13 -5.75
C TRP A 287 1.21 -2.56 -5.82
N ILE A 288 0.64 -3.45 -6.65
CA ILE A 288 1.09 -4.84 -6.74
C ILE A 288 2.54 -4.95 -7.22
N HIS A 289 2.96 -4.09 -8.14
CA HIS A 289 4.35 -4.04 -8.58
C HIS A 289 5.32 -3.72 -7.42
N ASN A 290 4.98 -2.76 -6.55
CA ASN A 290 5.79 -2.43 -5.38
C ASN A 290 5.83 -3.54 -4.33
N GLU A 291 4.74 -4.29 -4.20
CA GLU A 291 4.71 -5.49 -3.35
C GLU A 291 5.62 -6.59 -3.96
N GLU A 292 5.56 -6.82 -5.27
CA GLU A 292 6.35 -7.85 -5.98
C GLU A 292 7.87 -7.56 -6.04
N GLU A 293 8.27 -6.34 -6.38
CA GLU A 293 9.69 -5.97 -6.56
C GLU A 293 10.52 -6.09 -5.28
N SER A 294 9.89 -6.00 -4.11
CA SER A 294 10.58 -6.04 -2.82
C SER A 294 11.16 -7.43 -2.45
N GLY A 295 11.01 -8.44 -3.31
CA GLY A 295 11.41 -9.82 -3.01
C GLY A 295 10.45 -10.52 -2.04
N PHE A 296 9.31 -9.89 -1.75
CA PHE A 296 8.26 -10.30 -0.81
C PHE A 296 7.80 -11.74 -0.99
N PHE A 297 7.69 -12.20 -2.22
CA PHE A 297 7.13 -13.51 -2.55
C PHE A 297 8.18 -14.64 -2.54
N ASN A 298 9.47 -14.33 -2.44
CA ASN A 298 10.55 -15.29 -2.73
C ASN A 298 11.23 -15.93 -1.51
N SER A 299 10.89 -15.59 -0.26
CA SER A 299 11.55 -16.21 0.92
C SER A 299 10.56 -16.89 1.86
N LEU A 300 10.69 -18.19 2.13
CA LEU A 300 9.95 -18.86 3.21
C LEU A 300 10.32 -18.31 4.62
N GLU A 301 11.18 -17.29 4.68
CA GLU A 301 11.88 -16.79 5.88
C GLU A 301 11.51 -15.33 6.27
N SER A 302 10.44 -14.74 5.71
CA SER A 302 10.01 -13.36 6.06
C SER A 302 8.70 -13.29 6.84
N PRO A 303 8.69 -13.67 8.14
CA PRO A 303 7.54 -13.44 9.00
C PRO A 303 7.11 -11.98 9.13
N GLY A 304 5.81 -11.74 9.33
CA GLY A 304 5.22 -10.39 9.41
C GLY A 304 4.76 -9.81 8.07
N SER A 305 4.79 -10.63 7.01
CA SER A 305 4.49 -10.29 5.62
C SER A 305 3.83 -11.49 4.92
N PHE A 306 2.74 -11.99 5.49
CA PHE A 306 2.05 -13.20 5.06
C PHE A 306 0.80 -12.94 4.25
N ARG A 307 0.16 -11.78 4.41
CA ARG A 307 -1.18 -11.52 3.86
C ARG A 307 -1.27 -11.53 2.34
N LEU A 308 -0.19 -11.29 1.58
CA LEU A 308 -0.24 -11.40 0.11
C LEU A 308 0.11 -12.79 -0.42
N ARG A 309 0.50 -13.73 0.45
CA ARG A 309 0.97 -15.06 0.05
C ARG A 309 -0.18 -16.03 -0.11
N ASN A 310 -0.64 -16.15 -1.35
CA ASN A 310 -1.69 -17.07 -1.77
C ASN A 310 -1.36 -18.54 -1.43
N GLU A 311 -0.08 -18.92 -1.39
CA GLU A 311 0.38 -20.27 -1.05
C GLU A 311 -0.04 -20.68 0.37
N PHE A 312 0.05 -19.74 1.31
CA PHE A 312 -0.27 -19.93 2.72
C PHE A 312 -1.78 -19.98 3.00
N LEU A 313 -2.56 -19.47 2.06
CA LEU A 313 -4.02 -19.56 2.06
C LEU A 313 -4.55 -20.72 1.20
N ASN A 314 -3.65 -21.54 0.64
CA ASN A 314 -3.96 -22.61 -0.32
C ASN A 314 -4.74 -22.12 -1.55
N ILE A 315 -4.55 -20.85 -1.94
CA ILE A 315 -5.10 -20.23 -3.14
C ILE A 315 -4.13 -20.52 -4.29
N LYS A 316 -4.43 -21.57 -5.06
CA LYS A 316 -3.63 -22.03 -6.21
C LYS A 316 -4.14 -21.52 -7.55
N GLU A 317 -5.42 -21.19 -7.61
CA GLU A 317 -6.11 -20.64 -8.77
C GLU A 317 -6.56 -19.21 -8.45
N ASP A 318 -6.65 -18.35 -9.46
CA ASP A 318 -7.20 -16.99 -9.35
C ASP A 318 -6.48 -16.01 -8.40
N VAL A 319 -5.15 -16.13 -8.33
CA VAL A 319 -4.26 -15.30 -7.49
C VAL A 319 -4.40 -13.79 -7.78
N GLU A 320 -4.66 -13.42 -9.03
CA GLU A 320 -4.84 -12.02 -9.42
C GLU A 320 -6.13 -11.43 -8.86
N ASN A 321 -7.26 -12.15 -8.91
CA ASN A 321 -8.49 -11.65 -8.30
C ASN A 321 -8.34 -11.56 -6.79
N TYR A 322 -7.66 -12.53 -6.15
CA TYR A 322 -7.28 -12.43 -4.75
C TYR A 322 -6.49 -11.15 -4.44
N ARG A 323 -5.40 -10.88 -5.16
CA ARG A 323 -4.59 -9.67 -4.90
C ARG A 323 -5.39 -8.38 -5.11
N ARG A 324 -6.25 -8.34 -6.13
CA ARG A 324 -7.17 -7.22 -6.38
C ARG A 324 -8.15 -7.04 -5.23
N SER A 325 -8.70 -8.12 -4.71
CA SER A 325 -9.59 -8.02 -3.57
C SER A 325 -8.84 -7.45 -2.37
N VAL A 326 -7.56 -7.81 -2.12
CA VAL A 326 -6.81 -7.25 -0.96
C VAL A 326 -6.69 -5.74 -1.12
N PHE A 327 -6.28 -5.31 -2.30
CA PHE A 327 -6.15 -3.89 -2.62
C PHE A 327 -7.46 -3.12 -2.41
N PHE A 328 -8.59 -3.65 -2.89
CA PHE A 328 -9.88 -2.98 -2.72
C PHE A 328 -10.39 -3.00 -1.28
N SER A 329 -10.10 -4.06 -0.51
CA SER A 329 -10.31 -4.09 0.93
C SER A 329 -9.55 -2.96 1.63
N TYR A 330 -8.27 -2.76 1.28
CA TYR A 330 -7.46 -1.66 1.81
C TYR A 330 -8.07 -0.30 1.46
N CYS A 331 -8.46 -0.11 0.18
CA CYS A 331 -9.13 1.12 -0.27
C CYS A 331 -10.39 1.44 0.55
N ALA A 332 -11.21 0.43 0.87
CA ALA A 332 -12.46 0.65 1.59
C ALA A 332 -12.25 1.03 3.06
N HIS A 333 -11.41 0.29 3.78
CA HIS A 333 -11.10 0.59 5.19
C HIS A 333 -10.37 1.93 5.31
N PHE A 334 -9.46 2.22 4.38
CA PHE A 334 -8.80 3.50 4.29
C PHE A 334 -9.79 4.65 4.05
N ALA A 335 -10.73 4.50 3.09
CA ALA A 335 -11.77 5.50 2.87
C ALA A 335 -12.64 5.73 4.11
N HIS A 336 -12.95 4.67 4.87
CA HIS A 336 -13.70 4.77 6.12
C HIS A 336 -12.92 5.53 7.20
N MET A 337 -11.62 5.27 7.33
CA MET A 337 -10.73 6.03 8.20
C MET A 337 -10.69 7.50 7.81
N LEU A 338 -10.53 7.82 6.52
CA LEU A 338 -10.49 9.20 6.01
C LEU A 338 -11.78 9.98 6.32
N LEU A 339 -12.94 9.39 6.04
CA LEU A 339 -14.23 10.03 6.34
C LEU A 339 -14.46 10.19 7.84
N THR A 340 -13.93 9.30 8.67
CA THR A 340 -13.97 9.46 10.13
C THR A 340 -13.04 10.57 10.60
N GLN A 341 -11.82 10.66 10.06
CA GLN A 341 -10.88 11.75 10.35
C GLN A 341 -11.47 13.09 9.91
N GLU A 342 -12.15 13.15 8.75
CA GLU A 342 -12.90 14.34 8.30
C GLU A 342 -13.99 14.75 9.30
N PHE A 343 -14.82 13.80 9.75
CA PHE A 343 -15.86 14.05 10.75
C PHE A 343 -15.26 14.67 12.01
N VAL A 344 -14.22 14.05 12.55
CA VAL A 344 -13.53 14.48 13.76
C VAL A 344 -12.95 15.88 13.60
N ILE A 345 -12.33 16.17 12.46
CA ILE A 345 -11.78 17.51 12.17
C ILE A 345 -12.90 18.54 12.15
N ARG A 346 -13.98 18.33 11.39
CA ARG A 346 -15.11 19.29 11.33
C ARG A 346 -15.72 19.57 12.71
N GLU A 347 -15.84 18.53 13.55
CA GLU A 347 -16.46 18.66 14.86
C GLU A 347 -15.56 19.30 15.91
N MET A 348 -14.24 19.14 15.82
CA MET A 348 -13.31 19.77 16.77
C MET A 348 -13.04 21.24 16.48
N LEU A 349 -13.28 21.71 15.26
CA LEU A 349 -13.00 23.09 14.84
C LEU A 349 -14.02 24.09 15.40
N ASP A 350 -13.57 25.32 15.65
CA ASP A 350 -14.46 26.46 15.91
C ASP A 350 -15.28 26.81 14.66
N GLU A 351 -16.30 27.65 14.81
CA GLU A 351 -17.28 27.92 13.76
C GLU A 351 -16.63 28.47 12.47
N ASP A 352 -15.74 29.46 12.61
CA ASP A 352 -15.05 30.09 11.48
C ASP A 352 -14.11 29.12 10.76
N SER A 353 -13.33 28.35 11.53
CA SER A 353 -12.39 27.37 10.99
C SER A 353 -13.13 26.20 10.34
N ARG A 354 -14.22 25.73 10.96
CA ARG A 354 -15.09 24.69 10.40
C ARG A 354 -15.68 25.14 9.07
N LYS A 355 -16.24 26.36 9.00
CA LYS A 355 -16.81 26.88 7.74
C LYS A 355 -15.78 26.88 6.62
N ARG A 356 -14.58 27.41 6.88
CA ARG A 356 -13.49 27.42 5.89
C ARG A 356 -13.05 26.01 5.49
N TYR A 357 -12.96 25.10 6.45
CA TYR A 357 -12.57 23.71 6.19
C TYR A 357 -13.62 22.97 5.35
N VAL A 358 -14.91 23.17 5.66
CA VAL A 358 -16.04 22.61 4.89
C VAL A 358 -16.01 23.09 3.44
N GLU A 359 -15.74 24.38 3.19
CA GLU A 359 -15.61 24.91 1.82
C GLU A 359 -14.53 24.17 1.01
N MET A 360 -13.46 23.71 1.66
CA MET A 360 -12.37 22.98 1.02
C MET A 360 -12.70 21.52 0.71
N THR A 361 -13.45 20.82 1.57
CA THR A 361 -13.64 19.37 1.49
C THR A 361 -15.03 18.93 1.02
N GLN A 362 -16.06 19.79 1.17
CA GLN A 362 -17.43 19.46 0.75
C GLN A 362 -17.58 19.09 -0.73
N PRO A 363 -16.83 19.68 -1.70
CA PRO A 363 -16.92 19.26 -3.09
C PRO A 363 -16.68 17.77 -3.32
N ALA A 364 -15.75 17.16 -2.58
CA ALA A 364 -15.48 15.72 -2.64
C ALA A 364 -16.58 14.89 -1.96
N LEU A 365 -17.11 15.36 -0.83
CA LEU A 365 -18.22 14.70 -0.13
C LEU A 365 -19.53 14.71 -0.96
N ASN A 366 -19.76 15.78 -1.72
CA ASN A 366 -20.93 15.93 -2.58
C ASN A 366 -20.98 14.87 -3.69
N LEU A 367 -19.84 14.34 -4.15
CA LEU A 367 -19.81 13.22 -5.10
C LEU A 367 -20.51 11.97 -4.51
N GLY A 368 -20.40 11.78 -3.20
CA GLY A 368 -21.04 10.70 -2.46
C GLY A 368 -22.42 11.03 -1.88
N ASN A 369 -22.95 12.24 -2.10
CA ASN A 369 -24.11 12.77 -1.37
C ASN A 369 -23.94 12.71 0.17
N ILE A 370 -22.71 12.95 0.66
CA ILE A 370 -22.40 12.88 2.08
C ILE A 370 -22.65 14.25 2.73
N THR A 371 -23.71 14.34 3.52
CA THR A 371 -24.01 15.48 4.41
C THR A 371 -23.29 15.34 5.75
N ASP A 372 -23.23 16.40 6.57
CA ASP A 372 -22.66 16.33 7.93
C ASP A 372 -23.31 15.23 8.79
N SER A 373 -24.64 15.05 8.67
CA SER A 373 -25.35 13.98 9.38
C SER A 373 -24.94 12.59 8.90
N LYS A 374 -24.78 12.41 7.58
CA LYS A 374 -24.35 11.12 7.02
C LYS A 374 -22.88 10.84 7.35
N LEU A 375 -22.05 11.87 7.35
CA LEU A 375 -20.64 11.79 7.75
C LEU A 375 -20.50 11.32 9.21
N LYS A 376 -21.32 11.86 10.12
CA LYS A 376 -21.41 11.40 11.51
C LYS A 376 -21.85 9.94 11.60
N GLU A 377 -22.87 9.54 10.84
CA GLU A 377 -23.34 8.15 10.79
C GLU A 377 -22.22 7.20 10.34
N ILE A 378 -21.49 7.57 9.28
CA ILE A 378 -20.34 6.81 8.76
C ILE A 378 -19.27 6.65 9.83
N ALA A 379 -18.89 7.75 10.49
CA ALA A 379 -17.84 7.75 11.52
C ALA A 379 -18.17 6.82 12.70
N LEU A 380 -19.43 6.82 13.16
CA LEU A 380 -19.88 6.04 14.32
C LEU A 380 -20.22 4.58 13.98
N SER A 381 -20.34 4.26 12.70
CA SER A 381 -20.73 2.93 12.23
C SER A 381 -19.52 1.97 12.19
N ASN A 382 -19.82 0.71 12.44
CA ASN A 382 -18.92 -0.43 12.28
C ASN A 382 -19.49 -1.43 11.24
N SER A 383 -20.46 -1.01 10.41
CA SER A 383 -21.13 -1.92 9.46
C SER A 383 -20.39 -2.06 8.13
N TRP A 384 -20.50 -3.24 7.53
CA TRP A 384 -19.95 -3.50 6.19
C TRP A 384 -20.59 -2.64 5.11
N ASP A 385 -21.89 -2.40 5.20
CA ASP A 385 -22.59 -1.47 4.30
C ASP A 385 -21.94 -0.07 4.33
N THR A 386 -21.43 0.35 5.49
CA THR A 386 -20.71 1.62 5.61
C THR A 386 -19.35 1.54 4.92
N VAL A 387 -18.60 0.45 5.10
CA VAL A 387 -17.30 0.24 4.46
C VAL A 387 -17.43 0.16 2.93
N GLU A 388 -18.43 -0.59 2.42
CA GLU A 388 -18.77 -0.66 0.99
C GLU A 388 -19.20 0.71 0.43
N PHE A 389 -19.98 1.47 1.21
CA PHE A 389 -20.34 2.84 0.84
C PHE A 389 -19.12 3.75 0.75
N CYS A 390 -18.19 3.67 1.72
CA CYS A 390 -16.94 4.43 1.71
C CYS A 390 -16.08 4.09 0.48
N PHE A 391 -16.01 2.81 0.10
CA PHE A 391 -15.34 2.40 -1.14
C PHE A 391 -16.01 2.99 -2.38
N SER A 392 -17.34 2.87 -2.47
CA SER A 392 -18.12 3.42 -3.59
C SER A 392 -17.93 4.94 -3.72
N TRP A 393 -17.81 5.64 -2.59
CA TRP A 393 -17.46 7.06 -2.57
C TRP A 393 -16.05 7.32 -3.11
N LEU A 394 -15.05 6.54 -2.67
CA LEU A 394 -13.67 6.66 -3.16
C LEU A 394 -13.57 6.41 -4.68
N GLU A 395 -14.31 5.44 -5.22
CA GLU A 395 -14.38 5.24 -6.68
C GLU A 395 -14.90 6.46 -7.43
N LYS A 396 -15.83 7.21 -6.85
CA LYS A 396 -16.31 8.47 -7.44
C LYS A 396 -15.25 9.57 -7.38
N ILE A 397 -14.42 9.59 -6.32
CA ILE A 397 -13.26 10.48 -6.25
C ILE A 397 -12.32 10.17 -7.42
N TRP A 398 -11.99 8.90 -7.66
CA TRP A 398 -11.10 8.50 -8.76
C TRP A 398 -11.58 9.03 -10.12
N ARG A 399 -12.90 9.05 -10.32
CA ARG A 399 -13.58 9.49 -11.56
C ARG A 399 -13.90 11.00 -11.59
N SER A 400 -13.54 11.76 -10.55
CA SER A 400 -13.85 13.19 -10.48
C SER A 400 -13.04 14.00 -11.50
N GLU A 401 -13.72 14.52 -12.52
CA GLU A 401 -13.09 15.37 -13.55
C GLU A 401 -12.50 16.67 -12.98
N LYS A 402 -13.10 17.19 -11.89
CA LYS A 402 -12.62 18.40 -11.22
C LYS A 402 -11.59 18.02 -10.14
N PRO A 403 -10.52 18.82 -9.98
CA PRO A 403 -9.65 18.69 -8.82
C PRO A 403 -10.44 18.87 -7.52
N VAL A 404 -10.24 17.95 -6.59
CA VAL A 404 -10.92 17.98 -5.28
C VAL A 404 -9.92 17.68 -4.17
N ASN A 405 -10.09 18.31 -3.01
CA ASN A 405 -9.37 17.91 -1.81
C ASN A 405 -10.06 16.70 -1.21
N VAL A 406 -9.32 15.62 -0.98
CA VAL A 406 -9.85 14.40 -0.39
C VAL A 406 -10.06 14.64 1.12
N PRO A 407 -11.30 14.56 1.62
CA PRO A 407 -11.65 14.77 3.02
C PRO A 407 -10.84 13.87 3.94
N GLY A 408 -10.34 14.42 5.05
CA GLY A 408 -9.50 13.70 6.01
C GLY A 408 -8.12 13.25 5.53
N ALA A 409 -7.73 13.42 4.26
CA ALA A 409 -6.44 12.96 3.74
C ALA A 409 -5.34 14.01 3.97
N ILE A 410 -4.75 14.01 5.18
CA ILE A 410 -3.75 15.01 5.60
C ILE A 410 -2.37 14.66 5.03
N VAL A 411 -1.76 15.57 4.28
CA VAL A 411 -0.41 15.44 3.71
C VAL A 411 0.63 16.13 4.60
N ILE A 412 0.31 17.31 5.11
CA ILE A 412 1.15 18.08 6.04
C ILE A 412 0.32 18.50 7.23
N PHE A 413 0.89 18.34 8.42
CA PHE A 413 0.32 18.76 9.68
C PHE A 413 1.29 19.68 10.42
N SER A 414 0.79 20.70 11.09
CA SER A 414 1.57 21.48 12.06
C SER A 414 0.71 21.85 13.25
N VAL A 415 1.30 21.75 14.44
CA VAL A 415 0.74 22.26 15.70
C VAL A 415 1.88 22.81 16.55
N GLY A 416 1.68 23.97 17.15
CA GLY A 416 2.72 24.60 17.97
C GLY A 416 3.99 24.85 17.18
N HIS A 417 5.08 24.20 17.58
CA HIS A 417 6.37 24.25 16.90
C HIS A 417 6.73 22.95 16.16
N VAL A 418 5.80 22.01 16.05
CA VAL A 418 5.97 20.72 15.40
C VAL A 418 5.34 20.76 14.01
N LEU A 419 6.09 20.35 12.99
CA LEU A 419 5.60 20.11 11.64
C LEU A 419 5.86 18.65 11.26
N GLY A 420 4.81 17.94 10.82
CA GLY A 420 4.88 16.58 10.34
C GLY A 420 4.53 16.47 8.86
N LEU A 421 5.27 15.62 8.16
CA LEU A 421 5.02 15.23 6.76
C LEU A 421 5.52 13.80 6.54
N HIS A 422 4.96 13.07 5.58
CA HIS A 422 5.46 11.72 5.24
C HIS A 422 6.82 11.78 4.54
N ALA A 423 6.91 12.47 3.41
CA ALA A 423 8.10 12.48 2.58
C ALA A 423 9.27 13.28 3.18
N SER A 424 10.40 13.27 2.49
CA SER A 424 11.55 14.12 2.81
C SER A 424 11.17 15.60 2.84
N ILE A 425 11.73 16.34 3.80
CA ILE A 425 11.52 17.79 3.95
C ILE A 425 11.86 18.61 2.70
N ASN A 426 12.72 18.05 1.84
CA ASN A 426 13.06 18.64 0.55
C ASN A 426 11.86 18.84 -0.38
N SER A 427 10.79 18.05 -0.21
CA SER A 427 9.54 18.20 -0.96
C SER A 427 8.87 19.56 -0.73
N LEU A 428 9.12 20.20 0.42
CA LEU A 428 8.52 21.49 0.75
C LEU A 428 9.22 22.68 0.10
N ASN A 429 10.33 22.46 -0.63
CA ASN A 429 11.12 23.53 -1.26
C ASN A 429 10.29 24.41 -2.19
N LYS A 430 9.32 23.85 -2.92
CA LYS A 430 8.46 24.60 -3.83
C LYS A 430 7.07 24.87 -3.26
N PHE A 431 6.67 24.10 -2.24
CA PHE A 431 5.33 24.17 -1.67
C PHE A 431 4.98 25.58 -1.17
N PHE A 432 5.87 26.17 -0.36
CA PHE A 432 5.62 27.49 0.25
C PHE A 432 5.62 28.67 -0.73
N ASP A 433 6.20 28.49 -1.92
CA ASP A 433 6.18 29.49 -3.00
C ASP A 433 4.89 29.36 -3.85
N HIS A 434 4.17 28.24 -3.73
CA HIS A 434 2.97 27.97 -4.50
C HIS A 434 1.70 28.51 -3.81
N LYS A 435 0.68 28.93 -4.59
CA LYS A 435 -0.59 29.47 -4.07
C LYS A 435 -1.33 28.50 -3.13
N ARG A 436 -1.13 27.19 -3.31
CA ARG A 436 -1.75 26.12 -2.52
C ARG A 436 -1.31 26.14 -1.05
N SER A 437 -0.14 26.69 -0.75
CA SER A 437 0.31 26.86 0.64
C SER A 437 -0.47 27.93 1.42
N SER A 438 -1.31 28.73 0.75
CA SER A 438 -2.04 29.82 1.41
C SER A 438 -3.02 29.32 2.46
N ASP A 439 -3.70 28.19 2.21
CA ASP A 439 -4.60 27.56 3.18
C ASP A 439 -3.83 26.95 4.33
N PHE A 440 -2.69 26.31 4.05
CA PHE A 440 -1.80 25.77 5.08
C PHE A 440 -1.24 26.87 5.99
N LYS A 441 -0.91 28.07 5.46
CA LYS A 441 -0.40 29.19 6.27
C LYS A 441 -1.44 29.78 7.23
N LYS A 442 -2.73 29.52 7.02
CA LYS A 442 -3.83 29.99 7.87
C LYS A 442 -4.27 28.86 8.80
N SER A 443 -3.92 28.97 10.08
CA SER A 443 -4.29 27.96 11.07
C SER A 443 -5.81 27.83 11.22
N PHE A 444 -6.25 26.60 11.45
CA PHE A 444 -7.59 26.26 11.89
C PHE A 444 -7.57 26.20 13.42
N LYS A 445 -8.57 26.78 14.06
CA LYS A 445 -8.70 26.82 15.51
C LYS A 445 -9.66 25.73 15.98
N THR A 446 -9.27 24.97 16.99
CA THR A 446 -10.16 24.04 17.68
C THR A 446 -11.08 24.79 18.64
N LYS A 447 -12.18 24.16 19.04
CA LYS A 447 -13.06 24.66 20.12
C LYS A 447 -12.30 24.87 21.43
N SER A 448 -11.25 24.08 21.66
CA SER A 448 -10.32 24.21 22.80
C SER A 448 -9.18 25.21 22.58
N GLY A 449 -9.20 25.93 21.45
CA GLY A 449 -8.30 27.03 21.12
C GLY A 449 -6.93 26.65 20.53
N ALA A 450 -6.65 25.36 20.27
CA ALA A 450 -5.43 24.99 19.56
C ALA A 450 -5.48 25.45 18.10
N GLU A 451 -4.33 25.75 17.53
CA GLU A 451 -4.11 26.21 16.16
C GLU A 451 -3.39 25.10 15.37
N LEU A 452 -4.08 24.58 14.36
CA LEU A 452 -3.61 23.50 13.50
C LEU A 452 -3.43 24.01 12.08
N ASN A 453 -2.30 23.72 11.45
CA ASN A 453 -2.12 23.93 10.02
C ASN A 453 -2.23 22.59 9.30
N LEU A 454 -3.17 22.49 8.35
CA LEU A 454 -3.46 21.26 7.63
C LEU A 454 -3.34 21.50 6.12
N HIS A 455 -2.58 20.65 5.43
CA HIS A 455 -2.57 20.57 3.98
C HIS A 455 -3.18 19.24 3.58
N LEU A 456 -4.25 19.27 2.77
CA LEU A 456 -4.98 18.08 2.35
C LEU A 456 -4.55 17.63 0.95
N TYR A 457 -4.65 16.32 0.70
CA TYR A 457 -4.38 15.75 -0.61
C TYR A 457 -5.36 16.25 -1.65
N SER A 458 -4.84 16.79 -2.76
CA SER A 458 -5.63 17.17 -3.92
C SER A 458 -5.59 16.04 -4.96
N HIS A 459 -6.75 15.44 -5.23
CA HIS A 459 -6.91 14.48 -6.33
C HIS A 459 -7.15 15.19 -7.66
N VAL A 460 -6.55 14.68 -8.74
CA VAL A 460 -6.75 15.15 -10.12
C VAL A 460 -6.92 13.93 -11.03
N HIS A 461 -8.05 13.83 -11.72
CA HIS A 461 -8.31 12.70 -12.61
C HIS A 461 -7.31 12.66 -13.78
N GLY A 462 -6.83 11.45 -14.10
CA GLY A 462 -5.93 11.21 -15.23
C GLY A 462 -4.51 11.78 -15.09
N SER A 463 -4.17 12.45 -13.98
CA SER A 463 -2.86 13.05 -13.72
C SER A 463 -2.30 12.64 -12.37
N PRO A 464 -0.97 12.72 -12.14
CA PRO A 464 -0.43 12.70 -10.79
C PRO A 464 -1.01 13.84 -9.95
N SER A 465 -1.13 13.62 -8.65
CA SER A 465 -1.52 14.69 -7.75
C SER A 465 -0.45 15.79 -7.75
N PRO A 466 -0.83 17.07 -7.62
CA PRO A 466 0.15 18.12 -7.34
C PRO A 466 0.85 17.94 -5.97
N ASP A 467 0.43 16.96 -5.15
CA ASP A 467 1.06 16.57 -3.89
C ASP A 467 1.99 15.36 -4.00
N THR A 468 2.11 14.72 -5.16
CA THR A 468 2.94 13.51 -5.33
C THR A 468 4.39 13.74 -4.85
N GLU A 469 5.00 14.92 -5.09
CA GLU A 469 6.35 15.22 -4.56
C GLU A 469 6.40 15.20 -3.02
N MET A 470 5.34 15.63 -2.34
CA MET A 470 5.23 15.63 -0.86
C MET A 470 4.91 14.27 -0.25
N LEU A 471 4.70 13.25 -1.09
CA LEU A 471 4.46 11.88 -0.66
C LEU A 471 5.62 10.93 -1.06
N TRP A 472 6.31 11.20 -2.17
CA TRP A 472 7.33 10.28 -2.72
C TRP A 472 8.77 10.77 -2.60
N GLN A 473 9.01 12.05 -2.28
CA GLN A 473 10.38 12.58 -2.27
C GLN A 473 11.22 11.92 -1.18
N ARG A 474 12.41 11.47 -1.56
CA ARG A 474 13.47 11.00 -0.64
C ARG A 474 14.71 11.88 -0.78
N ASP A 475 15.50 12.04 0.28
CA ASP A 475 16.84 12.63 0.21
C ASP A 475 17.93 11.53 0.06
N GLY A 476 17.60 10.29 0.43
CA GLY A 476 18.44 9.12 0.20
C GLY A 476 19.55 9.01 1.25
N LYS A 477 20.82 9.04 0.84
CA LYS A 477 21.96 8.80 1.75
C LYS A 477 22.23 9.91 2.77
N THR A 478 21.45 10.99 2.79
CA THR A 478 21.63 12.11 3.73
C THR A 478 21.58 11.68 5.20
N TRP A 479 20.80 10.64 5.51
CA TRP A 479 20.69 10.11 6.87
C TRP A 479 21.85 9.20 7.30
N THR A 480 22.82 8.93 6.42
CA THR A 480 24.08 8.27 6.78
C THR A 480 25.18 9.26 7.17
N GLY A 481 25.03 10.54 6.82
CA GLY A 481 25.97 11.60 7.17
C GLY A 481 25.77 12.16 8.58
N LYS A 482 26.76 12.91 9.08
CA LYS A 482 26.67 13.66 10.36
C LYS A 482 26.02 15.03 10.22
N SER A 483 25.78 15.50 9.00
CA SER A 483 25.31 16.85 8.71
C SER A 483 24.13 16.82 7.75
N PRO A 484 23.20 17.81 7.84
CA PRO A 484 22.09 17.93 6.90
C PRO A 484 22.59 18.21 5.47
N SER A 485 21.82 17.79 4.47
CA SER A 485 22.11 18.12 3.07
C SER A 485 21.88 19.61 2.79
N LYS A 486 22.50 20.14 1.73
CA LYS A 486 22.28 21.53 1.31
C LYS A 486 20.80 21.80 1.01
N LYS A 487 20.12 20.87 0.32
CA LYS A 487 18.69 20.96 -0.01
C LYS A 487 17.82 20.99 1.24
N MET A 488 18.17 20.19 2.24
CA MET A 488 17.48 20.16 3.53
C MET A 488 17.62 21.51 4.24
N GLY A 489 18.82 22.10 4.25
CA GLY A 489 19.04 23.45 4.79
C GLY A 489 18.22 24.52 4.07
N GLU A 490 18.17 24.48 2.74
CA GLU A 490 17.35 25.41 1.92
C GLU A 490 15.85 25.27 2.21
N ALA A 491 15.33 24.04 2.30
CA ALA A 491 13.93 23.78 2.62
C ALA A 491 13.56 24.33 4.00
N VAL A 492 14.42 24.10 4.99
CA VAL A 492 14.21 24.54 6.38
C VAL A 492 14.26 26.06 6.49
N LEU A 493 15.15 26.73 5.76
CA LEU A 493 15.15 28.20 5.68
C LEU A 493 13.85 28.75 5.07
N LYS A 494 13.29 28.08 4.05
CA LYS A 494 11.99 28.47 3.47
C LYS A 494 10.84 28.24 4.43
N ILE A 495 10.80 27.10 5.11
CA ILE A 495 9.80 26.83 6.16
C ILE A 495 9.90 27.91 7.23
N ASN A 496 11.10 28.21 7.72
CA ASN A 496 11.32 29.20 8.76
C ASN A 496 10.83 30.61 8.37
N LYS A 497 10.98 30.98 7.09
CA LYS A 497 10.46 32.25 6.57
C LYS A 497 8.94 32.36 6.68
N HIS A 498 8.21 31.25 6.53
CA HIS A 498 6.74 31.24 6.54
C HIS A 498 6.13 30.83 7.88
N LEU A 499 6.80 29.95 8.61
CA LEU A 499 6.42 29.40 9.90
C LEU A 499 7.63 29.51 10.84
N PRO A 500 7.98 30.73 11.30
CA PRO A 500 9.18 30.96 12.10
C PRO A 500 9.14 30.26 13.44
N HIS A 501 7.96 29.84 13.91
CA HIS A 501 7.76 29.11 15.16
C HIS A 501 8.10 27.62 15.09
N VAL A 502 8.19 27.01 13.90
CA VAL A 502 8.51 25.59 13.76
C VAL A 502 9.97 25.36 14.13
N THR A 503 10.20 24.50 15.12
CA THR A 503 11.53 24.12 15.61
C THR A 503 11.76 22.61 15.59
N ASN A 504 10.70 21.82 15.46
CA ASN A 504 10.79 20.38 15.29
C ASN A 504 10.04 19.98 14.01
N ILE A 505 10.76 19.34 13.10
CA ILE A 505 10.23 18.75 11.88
C ILE A 505 10.36 17.25 12.02
N ILE A 506 9.29 16.52 11.72
CA ILE A 506 9.25 15.06 11.80
C ILE A 506 8.86 14.53 10.43
N GLN A 507 9.61 13.56 9.92
CA GLN A 507 9.36 12.96 8.61
C GLN A 507 9.47 11.44 8.64
N GLY A 508 8.91 10.82 7.61
CA GLY A 508 8.99 9.40 7.31
C GLY A 508 9.72 9.13 5.98
N HIS A 509 9.34 8.02 5.32
CA HIS A 509 9.67 7.63 3.94
C HIS A 509 11.15 7.46 3.58
N GLU A 510 12.07 7.61 4.54
CA GLU A 510 13.51 7.50 4.36
C GLU A 510 14.12 6.38 5.22
N VAL A 511 13.80 5.13 4.85
CA VAL A 511 14.20 3.90 5.56
C VAL A 511 15.62 3.95 6.11
N LEU A 512 15.71 3.98 7.44
CA LEU A 512 16.95 3.95 8.19
C LEU A 512 17.46 2.52 8.26
N SER A 513 18.09 2.06 7.17
CA SER A 513 18.76 0.77 7.12
C SER A 513 20.14 0.83 7.82
N GLY A 514 20.33 0.05 8.87
CA GLY A 514 21.59 -0.01 9.62
C GLY A 514 21.51 -0.84 10.89
N LYS A 515 22.64 -1.06 11.58
CA LYS A 515 22.66 -1.67 12.92
C LYS A 515 21.93 -0.81 13.96
N ASP A 516 21.93 0.51 13.73
CA ASP A 516 21.30 1.48 14.62
C ASP A 516 19.85 1.71 14.18
N LEU A 517 18.92 0.93 14.76
CA LEU A 517 17.46 1.02 14.57
C LEU A 517 16.84 2.26 15.24
N GLY A 518 17.64 3.31 15.42
CA GLY A 518 17.27 4.52 16.14
C GLY A 518 16.80 5.62 15.21
N ILE A 519 15.95 6.49 15.76
CA ILE A 519 15.55 7.74 15.13
C ILE A 519 16.79 8.59 14.89
N LYS A 520 16.94 9.11 13.67
CA LYS A 520 18.04 10.01 13.32
C LYS A 520 17.54 11.44 13.24
N SER A 521 18.36 12.36 13.71
CA SER A 521 18.05 13.79 13.63
C SER A 521 19.21 14.60 13.09
N HIS A 522 18.88 15.59 12.27
CA HIS A 522 19.78 16.67 11.88
C HIS A 522 19.30 17.98 12.49
N SER A 523 20.21 18.93 12.67
CA SER A 523 19.87 20.29 13.13
C SER A 523 20.34 21.31 12.11
N VAL A 524 19.47 22.26 11.78
CA VAL A 524 19.74 23.35 10.84
C VAL A 524 19.55 24.67 11.58
N ASN A 525 20.59 25.51 11.54
CA ASN A 525 20.52 26.87 12.07
C ASN A 525 19.78 27.78 11.08
N VAL A 526 18.73 28.43 11.55
CA VAL A 526 17.90 29.39 10.82
C VAL A 526 17.79 30.72 11.58
N PRO A 527 17.30 31.79 10.95
CA PRO A 527 17.16 33.08 11.61
C PRO A 527 16.34 33.04 12.91
N SER A 528 15.32 32.19 13.08
CA SER A 528 14.58 32.13 14.37
C SER A 528 15.18 31.19 15.43
N GLY A 529 16.27 30.48 15.10
CA GLY A 529 16.90 29.53 16.02
C GLY A 529 17.40 28.27 15.34
N GLU A 530 17.44 27.17 16.09
CA GLU A 530 17.78 25.86 15.56
C GLU A 530 16.49 25.08 15.27
N VAL A 531 16.41 24.46 14.09
CA VAL A 531 15.34 23.55 13.70
C VAL A 531 15.90 22.13 13.66
N LYS A 532 15.32 21.26 14.48
CA LYS A 532 15.63 19.83 14.51
C LYS A 532 14.72 19.10 13.54
N ILE A 533 15.31 18.24 12.70
CA ILE A 533 14.61 17.44 11.70
C ILE A 533 14.84 15.99 12.08
N SER A 534 13.79 15.24 12.37
CA SER A 534 13.87 13.85 12.81
C SER A 534 13.22 12.94 11.77
N ASN A 535 13.96 11.91 11.34
CA ASN A 535 13.44 10.85 10.48
C ASN A 535 13.01 9.67 11.35
N LEU A 536 11.74 9.31 11.24
CA LEU A 536 11.06 8.28 12.03
C LEU A 536 10.88 6.97 11.26
N ASP A 537 11.32 6.87 10.01
CA ASP A 537 11.28 5.64 9.22
C ASP A 537 12.40 4.67 9.66
N VAL A 538 12.21 4.07 10.85
CA VAL A 538 13.15 3.12 11.47
C VAL A 538 12.91 1.67 11.01
N GLY A 539 12.13 1.45 9.94
CA GLY A 539 11.81 0.13 9.42
C GLY A 539 11.03 -0.73 10.43
N MET A 540 9.76 -0.39 10.64
CA MET A 540 8.95 -1.00 11.72
C MET A 540 8.46 -2.41 11.40
N THR A 541 8.16 -2.70 10.13
CA THR A 541 7.78 -4.05 9.70
C THR A 541 9.00 -4.96 9.72
N PRO A 542 8.85 -6.21 10.18
CA PRO A 542 9.97 -7.12 10.29
C PRO A 542 10.81 -7.21 9.01
N MET A 543 10.23 -7.15 7.81
CA MET A 543 11.03 -7.16 6.57
C MET A 543 12.17 -6.11 6.55
N TYR A 544 11.95 -4.91 7.07
CA TYR A 544 12.94 -3.83 7.08
C TYR A 544 13.97 -3.93 8.21
N LEU A 545 13.72 -4.81 9.19
CA LEU A 545 14.63 -5.02 10.29
C LEU A 545 15.84 -5.88 9.88
N PRO A 546 17.05 -5.60 10.40
CA PRO A 546 18.26 -6.38 10.12
C PRO A 546 18.03 -7.89 10.34
N THR A 547 18.47 -8.72 9.39
CA THR A 547 18.29 -10.19 9.44
C THR A 547 18.80 -10.84 10.73
N LYS A 548 19.83 -10.25 11.34
CA LYS A 548 20.46 -10.76 12.58
C LYS A 548 19.86 -10.19 13.87
N LEU A 549 18.80 -9.39 13.80
CA LEU A 549 18.17 -8.82 14.97
C LEU A 549 17.45 -9.93 15.76
N GLU A 550 17.80 -10.11 17.02
CA GLU A 550 17.06 -11.02 17.92
C GLU A 550 15.61 -10.55 18.07
N ASN A 551 14.67 -11.50 18.13
CA ASN A 551 13.24 -11.22 18.29
C ASN A 551 12.67 -10.26 17.23
N LYS A 552 13.24 -10.28 16.02
CA LYS A 552 12.80 -9.49 14.84
C LYS A 552 11.28 -9.58 14.57
N TYR A 553 10.66 -10.70 14.93
CA TYR A 553 9.25 -11.01 14.68
C TYR A 553 8.39 -11.01 15.97
N ASP A 554 8.94 -10.55 17.09
CA ASP A 554 8.19 -10.50 18.34
C ASP A 554 7.09 -9.43 18.25
N VAL A 555 5.84 -9.89 18.36
CA VAL A 555 4.63 -9.06 18.35
C VAL A 555 4.57 -8.07 19.52
N LYS A 556 5.40 -8.24 20.55
CA LYS A 556 5.56 -7.31 21.69
C LYS A 556 6.60 -6.21 21.44
N ARG A 557 7.30 -6.24 20.31
CA ARG A 557 8.32 -5.23 19.99
C ARG A 557 7.66 -3.86 19.88
N VAL A 558 8.17 -2.91 20.67
CA VAL A 558 7.75 -1.51 20.63
C VAL A 558 8.61 -0.77 19.59
N PRO A 559 8.03 -0.23 18.50
CA PRO A 559 8.76 0.62 17.57
C PRO A 559 9.29 1.90 18.22
N ASN A 560 10.35 2.47 17.67
CA ASN A 560 10.86 3.76 18.13
C ASN A 560 10.00 4.89 17.55
N GLY A 561 9.43 5.70 18.45
CA GLY A 561 8.82 6.99 18.13
C GLY A 561 9.47 8.11 18.94
N ILE A 562 8.98 9.33 18.78
CA ILE A 562 9.41 10.47 19.61
C ILE A 562 8.22 11.10 20.32
N SER A 563 8.50 11.75 21.45
CA SER A 563 7.61 12.70 22.08
C SER A 563 8.25 14.08 22.04
N ILE A 564 7.52 15.08 21.54
CA ILE A 564 7.95 16.47 21.46
C ILE A 564 6.97 17.34 22.23
N GLU A 565 7.43 17.86 23.35
CA GLU A 565 6.72 18.89 24.11
C GLU A 565 6.51 20.13 23.25
N THR A 566 5.28 20.63 23.17
CA THR A 566 4.91 21.83 22.40
C THR A 566 3.73 22.58 23.02
N PHE A 567 3.14 23.50 22.27
CA PHE A 567 1.92 24.22 22.61
C PHE A 567 0.86 23.94 21.56
N GLY A 568 -0.41 23.92 21.96
CA GLY A 568 -1.51 23.81 21.00
C GLY A 568 -1.66 25.01 20.11
N ARG A 569 -1.08 26.16 20.44
CA ARG A 569 -1.07 27.38 19.61
C ARG A 569 0.32 27.65 19.05
N ALA A 570 0.41 28.48 18.00
CA ALA A 570 1.72 29.00 17.61
C ALA A 570 2.38 29.65 18.85
N PRO A 571 3.57 29.18 19.26
CA PRO A 571 4.20 29.72 20.45
C PRO A 571 4.50 31.19 20.24
N ARG A 572 4.25 31.99 21.27
CA ARG A 572 4.42 33.44 21.14
C ARG A 572 5.89 33.73 20.98
N ILE A 573 6.18 34.65 20.07
CA ILE A 573 7.45 35.36 20.12
C ILE A 573 7.37 36.24 21.36
N GLN A 574 7.88 35.75 22.48
CA GLN A 574 8.11 36.62 23.62
C GLN A 574 9.13 37.66 23.18
N GLY A 575 9.00 38.90 23.68
CA GLY A 575 10.00 39.95 23.50
C GLY A 575 9.45 41.32 23.13
N ALA A 576 10.22 42.35 23.46
CA ALA A 576 10.00 43.67 22.90
C ALA A 576 10.17 43.62 21.37
N GLU A 577 9.43 44.44 20.62
CA GLU A 577 9.73 44.64 19.20
C GLU A 577 11.11 45.28 19.08
N PHE A 578 12.13 44.55 18.66
CA PHE A 578 13.42 45.17 18.39
C PHE A 578 13.48 45.63 16.94
N LYS A 579 13.88 46.88 16.73
CA LYS A 579 14.15 47.44 15.40
C LYS A 579 15.65 47.48 15.20
N THR A 580 16.13 46.93 14.09
CA THR A 580 17.54 47.02 13.72
C THR A 580 17.77 47.88 12.49
N THR A 581 19.03 48.25 12.24
CA THR A 581 19.49 48.65 10.91
C THR A 581 19.66 47.44 9.99
N ASP A 582 19.67 47.68 8.69
CA ASP A 582 19.79 46.65 7.62
C ASP A 582 21.03 45.75 7.73
N SER A 583 22.02 46.14 8.53
CA SER A 583 23.23 45.38 8.82
C SER A 583 23.08 44.31 9.91
N LEU A 584 21.95 44.28 10.62
CA LEU A 584 21.69 43.39 11.75
C LEU A 584 20.36 42.66 11.58
N VAL A 585 20.36 41.36 11.85
CA VAL A 585 19.15 40.52 11.91
C VAL A 585 18.91 40.12 13.35
N ILE A 586 17.67 40.28 13.82
CA ILE A 586 17.25 39.77 15.11
C ILE A 586 16.54 38.45 14.92
N ALA A 587 17.01 37.47 15.67
CA ALA A 587 16.38 36.17 15.83
C ALA A 587 15.43 36.24 17.02
N PRO A 588 14.11 36.44 16.82
CA PRO A 588 13.17 36.25 17.90
C PRO A 588 13.25 34.80 18.37
N ARG A 589 13.46 34.60 19.67
CA ARG A 589 13.43 33.25 20.24
C ARG A 589 12.02 33.00 20.77
N ILE A 590 11.44 31.95 20.22
CA ILE A 590 10.11 31.46 20.51
C ILE A 590 10.03 31.05 21.98
N GLU A 591 8.87 31.26 22.60
CA GLU A 591 8.51 30.72 23.92
C GLU A 591 8.97 29.26 24.08
N LYS A 592 9.89 29.01 25.03
CA LYS A 592 10.34 27.67 25.44
C LYS A 592 9.92 27.46 26.89
N ARG A 593 9.29 26.32 27.20
CA ARG A 593 8.64 26.00 28.48
C ARG A 593 9.49 26.34 29.73
N ASN A 594 10.82 26.19 29.64
CA ASN A 594 11.74 26.34 30.78
C ASN A 594 12.99 27.20 30.49
N GLN A 595 13.00 28.03 29.43
CA GLN A 595 14.19 28.86 29.14
C GLN A 595 13.94 30.34 29.40
N PRO A 596 14.91 31.03 30.01
CA PRO A 596 14.86 32.49 30.11
C PRO A 596 14.77 33.07 28.71
N TYR A 597 14.02 34.16 28.61
CA TYR A 597 13.93 34.98 27.42
C TYR A 597 15.34 35.38 26.96
N ILE A 598 15.73 34.94 25.76
CA ILE A 598 17.02 35.24 25.13
C ILE A 598 16.76 35.53 23.65
N VAL A 599 17.15 36.69 23.13
CA VAL A 599 17.11 37.08 21.71
C VAL A 599 18.53 37.16 21.17
N SER A 600 18.79 36.52 20.04
CA SER A 600 20.11 36.54 19.40
C SER A 600 20.18 37.61 18.30
N LEU A 601 21.32 38.27 18.22
CA LEU A 601 21.63 39.27 17.19
C LEU A 601 22.66 38.70 16.24
N PHE A 602 22.38 38.78 14.95
CA PHE A 602 23.26 38.32 13.89
C PHE A 602 23.71 39.49 13.02
N SER A 603 24.97 39.46 12.57
CA SER A 603 25.41 40.28 11.44
C SER A 603 24.81 39.74 10.15
N THR A 604 24.41 40.60 9.19
CA THR A 604 23.89 40.13 7.91
C THR A 604 24.95 39.45 7.05
N LYS A 605 26.23 39.84 7.18
CA LYS A 605 27.34 39.29 6.39
C LYS A 605 28.67 39.37 7.17
N PRO A 606 29.28 38.25 7.61
CA PRO A 606 28.74 36.89 7.62
C PRO A 606 27.63 36.71 8.66
N SER A 607 26.71 35.75 8.45
CA SER A 607 25.64 35.38 9.39
C SER A 607 26.19 34.74 10.66
N LYS A 608 26.81 35.56 11.51
CA LYS A 608 27.43 35.19 12.78
C LYS A 608 26.65 35.84 13.92
N GLU A 609 26.39 35.06 14.97
CA GLU A 609 25.83 35.60 16.22
C GLU A 609 26.86 36.54 16.85
N ILE A 610 26.47 37.80 17.03
CA ILE A 610 27.35 38.86 17.56
C ILE A 610 27.00 39.23 18.99
N ALA A 611 25.75 39.10 19.42
CA ALA A 611 25.29 39.43 20.76
C ALA A 611 24.00 38.68 21.14
N ARG A 612 23.73 38.55 22.44
CA ARG A 612 22.48 38.03 23.02
C ARG A 612 21.84 39.06 23.93
N ILE A 613 20.53 39.21 23.83
CA ILE A 613 19.71 39.99 24.76
C ILE A 613 18.96 38.99 25.63
N SER A 614 19.10 39.07 26.95
CA SER A 614 18.31 38.28 27.90
C SER A 614 17.40 39.18 28.72
N ARG A 615 16.34 38.65 29.32
CA ARG A 615 15.44 39.39 30.22
C ARG A 615 15.46 38.74 31.59
N ASP A 616 15.58 39.57 32.62
CA ASP A 616 15.38 39.20 34.00
C ASP A 616 14.32 40.13 34.66
N LYS A 617 14.12 39.98 35.97
CA LYS A 617 13.15 40.80 36.73
C LYS A 617 13.50 42.30 36.75
N LYS A 618 14.73 42.69 36.40
CA LYS A 618 15.24 44.07 36.48
C LYS A 618 15.28 44.77 35.12
N GLY A 619 15.10 44.04 34.02
CA GLY A 619 15.07 44.59 32.67
C GLY A 619 15.67 43.65 31.64
N TYR A 620 16.27 44.23 30.60
CA TYR A 620 16.97 43.48 29.57
C TYR A 620 18.48 43.62 29.75
N ARG A 621 19.21 42.61 29.31
CA ARG A 621 20.67 42.53 29.34
C ARG A 621 21.17 42.15 27.97
N ILE A 622 21.92 43.02 27.31
CA ILE A 622 22.64 42.68 26.08
C ILE A 622 24.08 42.32 26.40
N LYS A 623 24.54 41.17 25.90
CA LYS A 623 25.90 40.66 26.04
C LYS A 623 26.48 40.32 24.66
N VAL A 624 27.63 40.90 24.33
CA VAL A 624 28.35 40.60 23.09
C VAL A 624 29.00 39.22 23.21
N ILE A 625 28.94 38.47 22.11
CA ILE A 625 29.53 37.12 21.99
C ILE A 625 30.73 37.14 21.04
N SER A 626 30.73 38.02 20.04
CA SER A 626 31.85 38.12 19.10
C SER A 626 32.97 39.00 19.66
N ASN A 627 34.20 38.48 19.66
CA ASN A 627 35.40 39.16 20.17
C ASN A 627 35.72 40.48 19.45
N ASP A 628 35.22 40.66 18.23
CA ASP A 628 35.38 41.85 17.40
C ASP A 628 34.19 42.81 17.48
N VAL A 629 33.25 42.61 18.40
CA VAL A 629 32.09 43.49 18.57
C VAL A 629 32.10 44.12 19.97
N ARG A 630 31.54 45.32 20.11
CA ARG A 630 31.33 46.03 21.38
C ARG A 630 30.00 46.78 21.37
N ILE A 631 29.43 47.01 22.55
CA ILE A 631 28.24 47.85 22.75
C ILE A 631 28.68 49.26 23.11
N GLY A 632 28.11 50.27 22.45
CA GLY A 632 28.22 51.65 22.86
C GLY A 632 27.24 51.97 23.99
N ALA A 633 27.77 52.30 25.16
CA ALA A 633 27.01 52.73 26.34
C ALA A 633 27.44 54.14 26.76
N LYS A 634 26.50 54.95 27.29
CA LYS A 634 26.83 56.23 27.93
C LYS A 634 26.83 56.06 29.45
N LYS A 635 27.96 56.37 30.10
CA LYS A 635 28.07 56.43 31.57
C LYS A 635 28.63 57.78 31.95
N ASN A 636 27.90 58.55 32.78
CA ASN A 636 28.27 59.91 33.21
C ASN A 636 28.63 60.84 32.04
N GLY A 637 27.85 60.81 30.96
CA GLY A 637 28.07 61.65 29.77
C GLY A 637 29.21 61.20 28.84
N LYS A 638 30.03 60.21 29.23
CA LYS A 638 31.10 59.64 28.39
C LYS A 638 30.63 58.37 27.67
N SER A 639 30.95 58.25 26.38
CA SER A 639 30.73 57.03 25.59
C SER A 639 31.80 56.00 25.92
N LEU A 640 31.38 54.81 26.32
CA LEU A 640 32.24 53.66 26.62
C LEU A 640 31.84 52.49 25.72
N LEU A 641 32.83 51.71 25.31
CA LEU A 641 32.63 50.44 24.63
C LEU A 641 32.74 49.31 25.65
N VAL A 642 31.68 48.52 25.78
CA VAL A 642 31.57 47.45 26.78
C VAL A 642 31.08 46.16 26.14
N ASP A 643 31.31 45.04 26.81
CA ASP A 643 30.85 43.73 26.37
C ASP A 643 29.44 43.40 26.87
N GLU A 644 28.94 44.09 27.89
CA GLU A 644 27.61 43.83 28.48
C GLU A 644 26.96 45.13 28.99
N VAL A 645 25.64 45.27 28.77
CA VAL A 645 24.82 46.39 29.28
C VAL A 645 23.48 45.86 29.77
N ASN A 646 23.08 46.29 30.98
CA ASN A 646 21.70 46.15 31.46
C ASN A 646 20.94 47.45 31.16
N PHE A 647 19.71 47.34 30.69
CA PHE A 647 18.86 48.49 30.38
C PHE A 647 17.40 48.23 30.81
N PRO A 648 16.69 49.30 31.23
CA PRO A 648 15.34 49.18 31.76
C PRO A 648 14.32 48.79 30.69
N LEU A 649 13.12 48.41 31.12
CA LEU A 649 11.94 48.09 30.27
C LEU A 649 11.35 49.34 29.59
N GLN A 650 12.18 50.24 29.09
CA GLN A 650 11.75 51.47 28.41
C GLN A 650 12.38 51.54 27.01
N LYS A 651 11.94 52.50 26.21
CA LYS A 651 12.44 52.71 24.84
C LYS A 651 13.93 53.10 24.89
N VAL A 652 14.81 52.16 24.54
CA VAL A 652 16.27 52.36 24.53
C VAL A 652 16.81 52.05 23.15
N THR A 653 17.77 52.86 22.68
CA THR A 653 18.55 52.58 21.47
C THR A 653 19.98 52.23 21.87
N ILE A 654 20.45 51.08 21.38
CA ILE A 654 21.78 50.53 21.66
C ILE A 654 22.56 50.48 20.35
N ASN A 655 23.75 51.05 20.34
CA ASN A 655 24.64 50.99 19.18
C ASN A 655 25.64 49.84 19.36
N LEU A 656 25.88 49.09 18.30
CA LEU A 656 26.91 48.06 18.21
C LEU A 656 28.04 48.55 17.31
N TYR A 657 29.27 48.26 17.70
CA TYR A 657 30.47 48.63 16.98
C TYR A 657 31.32 47.39 16.70
N LYS A 658 31.88 47.29 15.50
CA LYS A 658 32.91 46.33 15.15
C LYS A 658 34.29 46.93 15.43
N ILE A 659 35.18 46.19 16.07
CA ILE A 659 36.55 46.61 16.34
C ILE A 659 37.43 46.18 15.17
N VAL A 660 37.88 47.16 14.38
CA VAL A 660 38.76 46.94 13.24
C VAL A 660 40.20 47.17 13.68
N ARG A 661 41.07 46.18 13.45
CA ARG A 661 42.50 46.32 13.72
C ARG A 661 43.16 47.10 12.58
N GLY A 662 43.49 48.36 12.83
CA GLY A 662 44.34 49.17 11.94
C GLY A 662 45.82 48.93 12.20
N TRP A 663 46.66 49.50 11.33
CA TRP A 663 48.12 49.36 11.39
C TRP A 663 48.75 50.00 12.64
N TRP A 664 48.14 51.08 13.14
CA TRP A 664 48.65 51.85 14.29
C TRP A 664 47.81 51.70 15.56
N ALA A 665 46.51 51.44 15.42
CA ALA A 665 45.59 51.24 16.53
C ALA A 665 44.32 50.52 16.06
N SER A 666 43.62 49.89 17.00
CA SER A 666 42.25 49.41 16.74
C SER A 666 41.26 50.55 16.86
N TYR A 667 40.27 50.61 15.98
CA TYR A 667 39.22 51.64 16.02
C TYR A 667 37.82 51.00 15.90
N PRO A 668 36.80 51.60 16.54
CA PRO A 668 35.42 51.13 16.44
C PRO A 668 34.75 51.66 15.16
N GLU A 669 34.17 50.75 14.38
CA GLU A 669 33.34 51.04 13.22
C GLU A 669 31.86 50.74 13.56
N PRO A 670 30.89 51.63 13.26
CA PRO A 670 29.49 51.36 13.53
C PRO A 670 29.02 50.10 12.79
N LEU A 671 28.57 49.09 13.53
CA LEU A 671 28.03 47.86 12.96
C LEU A 671 26.53 47.98 12.72
N GLY A 672 25.81 48.60 13.66
CA GLY A 672 24.37 48.82 13.56
C GLY A 672 23.77 49.31 14.86
N ARG A 673 22.46 49.54 14.86
CA ARG A 673 21.71 49.95 16.06
C ARG A 673 20.55 49.01 16.32
N ILE A 674 20.20 48.85 17.59
CA ILE A 674 19.04 48.12 18.06
C ILE A 674 18.18 49.10 18.85
N GLY A 675 16.96 49.31 18.42
CA GLY A 675 15.95 50.06 19.18
C GLY A 675 14.97 49.09 19.84
N LEU A 676 14.67 49.29 21.12
CA LEU A 676 13.49 48.70 21.74
C LEU A 676 12.23 49.47 21.31
N GLY A 677 11.27 48.76 20.74
CA GLY A 677 9.92 49.22 20.43
C GLY A 677 9.00 49.20 21.64
N ARG A 678 7.68 49.28 21.39
CA ARG A 678 6.68 49.19 22.46
C ARG A 678 6.76 47.79 23.08
N ILE A 679 6.87 47.73 24.39
CA ILE A 679 6.75 46.46 25.11
C ILE A 679 5.27 46.12 25.08
N SER A 680 4.87 45.16 24.26
CA SER A 680 3.65 44.42 24.54
C SER A 680 3.94 43.61 25.80
N GLU A 681 3.66 44.19 26.96
CA GLU A 681 3.57 43.36 28.16
C GLU A 681 2.49 42.34 27.87
N LEU A 682 2.89 41.05 27.89
CA LEU A 682 1.94 39.96 28.00
C LEU A 682 1.13 40.24 29.26
N ASP A 683 -0.14 40.60 29.07
CA ASP A 683 -1.10 40.59 30.16
C ASP A 683 -1.36 39.11 30.46
N GLU A 684 -0.62 38.56 31.43
CA GLU A 684 -0.72 37.17 31.88
C GLU A 684 -2.17 36.78 32.24
N LYS A 685 -3.05 37.75 32.53
CA LYS A 685 -4.48 37.50 32.80
C LYS A 685 -5.35 37.47 31.54
N LYS A 686 -4.97 38.17 30.46
CA LYS A 686 -5.73 38.17 29.19
C LYS A 686 -5.24 37.14 28.20
N ASP A 687 -4.01 36.66 28.39
CA ASP A 687 -3.35 35.80 27.43
C ASP A 687 -2.62 34.64 28.14
N PRO A 688 -3.36 33.80 28.91
CA PRO A 688 -2.79 32.68 29.67
C PRO A 688 -2.07 31.66 28.79
#